data_AF-X0IM57-F1
#
_entry.id   AF-X0IM57-F1
#
_cell.length_a   1.000
_cell.length_b   1.000
_cell.length_c   1.000
_cell.angle_alpha   90.00
_cell.angle_beta   90.00
_cell.angle_gamma   90.00
#
_symmetry.space_group_name_H-M   'P 1'
#
loop_
_entity.id
_entity.type
_entity.pdbx_description
1 polymer ?
#
loop_
_entity_poly.entity_id
_entity_poly.type
_entity_poly.pdbx_seq_one_letter_code
_entity_poly.pdbx_strand_id
1 'polypeptide(L)'
;MEFQLAADYLHNTFTLGEKQLAKDLSESFYLDELPRTVYIRRPFVQLAEVLNEAQVYVQTRTKEYLRKLVLYCDTINLTEGLVIGYKDSEKPFSLQVFARKVECQNASQALHMHFSEDCQLEFYTYELKEGFTARLEFGDGSIIELPLSIAPESWGITVNWNGTKFLFIDHDSTALDMTTANYLNRIKSDGTLETGNFIENNDNLPRLAMYQFLVAATIIKINPKLALEILNWVCNLSAHESSAALNIHACSLRNSLVLSQERKVFNVPSVNIYASKQVLESRLAASTAFEQAFQNFAAQERTSDAVLGQTVNLIAKSEDAMSEYAFLEDLAQKAYSSAQSAREVAFKRYNQNNTDLVPLQREFSKGLEDWCTEKKIEAAKAVFSACISTIGAITATVASGGLAAPIIPAAAGKAVEAADKTAKIIKTIKDVIEKIKELYKKHKPILEKLKKLAETIQAVVTALNASKTLQEKTAIQRPDMSLDIYNATALWDIFKEKVDQIEETVATIEFPAKEEYFFALRTLVINGKTYLQTQENLCQRGNELAIILLKVKLQHKEKQRLTLSAKATEQQGAVLDLLKRAMFDRLLSIRSLVFLDFYIYSEAYMFHALTDKPPVNISPVKPVLDYLEDAARFQGNVAAFGSRVMVQQRKFSILTCGDAVNTSSLRDRLLKNKSVFVSLDPKDAMFAGFSRIRVSKARCYLEGASVAPDSDATGESAGIRLFLKTSGRFYDINLPGRKDGAAPFNAFVGDARALLFEYSVEDRSIICDGEYGQNLDYTRQSPLTEWELSIGAGGLQARDLDFTNLKGIRMEFWCDITLKI
;
A
#
# COMPACT_ATOMS: atom_id res chain seq x y z
N MET A 1 6.77 0.98 22.02
CA MET A 1 5.39 0.97 22.55
C MET A 1 4.86 -0.44 22.39
N GLU A 2 4.40 -1.05 23.49
CA GLU A 2 3.77 -2.37 23.50
C GLU A 2 2.28 -2.27 23.10
N PHE A 3 1.66 -3.41 22.77
CA PHE A 3 0.26 -3.46 22.37
C PHE A 3 -0.71 -2.92 23.43
N GLN A 4 -0.48 -3.22 24.71
CA GLN A 4 -1.33 -2.75 25.80
C GLN A 4 -1.44 -1.22 25.83
N LEU A 5 -0.32 -0.52 25.71
CA LEU A 5 -0.30 0.95 25.67
C LEU A 5 -1.01 1.49 24.41
N ALA A 6 -0.92 0.79 23.28
CA ALA A 6 -1.63 1.14 22.06
C ALA A 6 -3.15 0.94 22.19
N ALA A 7 -3.58 -0.15 22.85
CA ALA A 7 -4.96 -0.45 23.16
C ALA A 7 -5.57 0.59 24.12
N ASP A 8 -4.83 1.00 25.16
CA ASP A 8 -5.24 2.06 26.08
C ASP A 8 -5.36 3.41 25.36
N TYR A 9 -4.43 3.71 24.46
CA TYR A 9 -4.48 4.91 23.63
C TYR A 9 -5.73 4.94 22.73
N LEU A 10 -6.07 3.81 22.10
CA LEU A 10 -7.31 3.64 21.35
C LEU A 10 -8.53 3.86 22.26
N HIS A 11 -8.59 3.19 23.41
CA HIS A 11 -9.73 3.24 24.31
C HIS A 11 -10.00 4.65 24.86
N ASN A 12 -8.93 5.41 25.12
CA ASN A 12 -9.02 6.79 25.57
C ASN A 12 -9.49 7.78 24.49
N THR A 13 -9.51 7.35 23.22
CA THR A 13 -10.01 8.16 22.11
C THR A 13 -11.54 8.11 21.98
N PHE A 14 -12.21 7.10 22.56
CA PHE A 14 -13.67 6.99 22.57
C PHE A 14 -14.33 7.97 23.54
N THR A 15 -15.56 8.41 23.23
CA THR A 15 -16.37 9.21 24.16
C THR A 15 -16.79 8.38 25.37
N LEU A 16 -17.16 9.03 26.48
CA LEU A 16 -17.58 8.35 27.71
C LEU A 16 -18.74 7.35 27.47
N GLY A 17 -19.72 7.72 26.64
CA GLY A 17 -20.84 6.86 26.29
C GLY A 17 -20.48 5.69 25.36
N GLU A 18 -19.38 5.81 24.61
CA GLU A 18 -18.90 4.77 23.70
C GLU A 18 -17.95 3.79 24.36
N LYS A 19 -17.28 4.16 25.46
CA LYS A 19 -16.30 3.30 26.14
C LYS A 19 -16.86 1.94 26.52
N GLN A 20 -18.13 1.86 26.92
CA GLN A 20 -18.76 0.57 27.21
C GLN A 20 -18.95 -0.28 25.95
N LEU A 21 -19.36 0.32 24.83
CA LEU A 21 -19.50 -0.40 23.55
C LEU A 21 -18.14 -0.80 22.96
N ALA A 22 -17.12 0.04 23.13
CA ALA A 22 -15.75 -0.28 22.77
C ALA A 22 -15.19 -1.41 23.64
N LYS A 23 -15.54 -1.46 24.93
CA LYS A 23 -15.21 -2.56 25.83
C LYS A 23 -15.88 -3.85 25.38
N ASP A 24 -17.16 -3.81 25.00
CA ASP A 24 -17.87 -4.97 24.43
C ASP A 24 -17.23 -5.47 23.12
N LEU A 25 -16.54 -4.60 22.36
CA LEU A 25 -15.78 -5.01 21.17
C LEU A 25 -14.48 -5.73 21.55
N SER A 26 -13.74 -5.22 22.55
CA SER A 26 -12.46 -5.79 22.97
C SER A 26 -12.58 -6.97 23.93
N GLU A 27 -13.69 -7.05 24.66
CA GLU A 27 -13.87 -7.98 25.77
C GLU A 27 -15.13 -8.83 25.59
N SER A 28 -15.03 -10.10 25.97
CA SER A 28 -16.18 -10.99 26.14
C SER A 28 -15.84 -12.04 27.19
N PHE A 29 -16.86 -12.52 27.88
CA PHE A 29 -16.72 -13.59 28.85
C PHE A 29 -18.03 -14.38 28.88
N TYR A 30 -18.01 -15.65 28.46
CA TYR A 30 -19.19 -16.50 28.56
C TYR A 30 -18.83 -17.97 28.80
N LEU A 31 -19.82 -18.71 29.32
CA LEU A 31 -19.75 -20.14 29.61
C LEU A 31 -20.77 -20.88 28.74
N ASP A 32 -20.28 -21.89 28.05
CA ASP A 32 -21.12 -22.96 27.53
C ASP A 32 -21.23 -24.06 28.61
N GLU A 33 -22.39 -24.11 29.26
CA GLU A 33 -22.61 -24.88 30.49
C GLU A 33 -22.49 -26.40 30.27
N LEU A 34 -22.95 -26.91 29.12
CA LEU A 34 -22.95 -28.34 28.81
C LEU A 34 -21.53 -28.91 28.64
N PRO A 35 -20.68 -28.40 27.72
CA PRO A 35 -19.29 -28.84 27.60
C PRO A 35 -18.40 -28.23 28.68
N ARG A 36 -18.92 -27.33 29.54
CA ARG A 36 -18.15 -26.60 30.57
C ARG A 36 -16.95 -25.86 29.97
N THR A 37 -17.21 -25.19 28.84
CA THR A 37 -16.22 -24.42 28.10
C THR A 37 -16.39 -22.94 28.37
N VAL A 38 -15.33 -22.28 28.83
CA VAL A 38 -15.30 -20.83 29.03
C VAL A 38 -14.58 -20.18 27.86
N TYR A 39 -15.23 -19.19 27.26
CA TYR A 39 -14.69 -18.39 26.15
C TYR A 39 -14.43 -16.98 26.64
N ILE A 40 -13.22 -16.49 26.42
CA ILE A 40 -12.79 -15.17 26.90
C ILE A 40 -12.08 -14.45 25.78
N ARG A 41 -12.57 -13.26 25.43
CA ARG A 41 -11.85 -12.31 24.60
C ARG A 41 -11.33 -11.18 25.48
N ARG A 42 -10.03 -10.90 25.44
CA ARG A 42 -9.42 -9.72 26.08
C ARG A 42 -8.19 -9.29 25.28
N PRO A 43 -7.89 -7.98 25.14
CA PRO A 43 -6.70 -7.51 24.43
C PRO A 43 -5.40 -8.13 24.97
N PHE A 44 -5.30 -8.22 26.29
CA PHE A 44 -4.17 -8.76 27.02
C PHE A 44 -4.66 -9.77 28.06
N VAL A 45 -3.97 -10.90 28.18
CA VAL A 45 -4.33 -11.98 29.12
C VAL A 45 -3.13 -12.34 29.99
N GLN A 46 -3.34 -12.31 31.30
CA GLN A 46 -2.51 -13.02 32.28
C GLN A 46 -3.14 -14.38 32.56
N LEU A 47 -2.43 -15.46 32.21
CA LEU A 47 -3.04 -16.81 32.25
C LEU A 47 -3.51 -17.20 33.66
N ALA A 48 -2.73 -16.92 34.70
CA ALA A 48 -3.09 -17.24 36.08
C ALA A 48 -4.40 -16.59 36.54
N GLU A 49 -4.56 -15.30 36.25
CA GLU A 49 -5.74 -14.52 36.64
C GLU A 49 -7.00 -15.04 35.94
N VAL A 50 -6.90 -15.24 34.62
CA VAL A 50 -8.03 -15.67 33.79
C VAL A 50 -8.43 -17.11 34.07
N LEU A 51 -7.48 -18.00 34.36
CA LEU A 51 -7.77 -19.38 34.76
C LEU A 51 -8.59 -19.41 36.06
N ASN A 52 -8.18 -18.62 37.07
CA ASN A 52 -8.89 -18.54 38.33
C ASN A 52 -10.31 -17.95 38.16
N GLU A 53 -10.44 -16.89 37.36
CA GLU A 53 -11.74 -16.28 37.04
C GLU A 53 -12.68 -17.27 36.34
N ALA A 54 -12.20 -17.98 35.32
CA ALA A 54 -12.95 -19.00 34.60
C ALA A 54 -13.38 -20.14 35.52
N GLN A 55 -12.49 -20.59 36.40
CA GLN A 55 -12.79 -21.66 37.36
C GLN A 55 -13.91 -21.26 38.31
N VAL A 56 -13.81 -20.09 38.93
CA VAL A 56 -14.82 -19.57 39.85
C VAL A 56 -16.17 -19.40 39.13
N TYR A 57 -16.14 -18.94 37.88
CA TYR A 57 -17.35 -18.75 37.10
C TYR A 57 -18.09 -20.07 36.81
N VAL A 58 -17.38 -21.11 36.39
CA VAL A 58 -17.95 -22.44 36.18
C VAL A 58 -18.50 -23.00 37.49
N GLN A 59 -17.70 -23.00 38.56
CA GLN A 59 -18.13 -23.53 39.86
C GLN A 59 -19.40 -22.86 40.38
N THR A 60 -19.55 -21.55 40.17
CA THR A 60 -20.73 -20.79 40.61
C THR A 60 -21.97 -21.14 39.81
N ARG A 61 -21.83 -21.39 38.50
CA ARG A 61 -22.96 -21.65 37.57
C ARG A 61 -23.39 -23.11 37.53
N THR A 62 -22.43 -24.04 37.53
CA THR A 62 -22.68 -25.45 37.25
C THR A 62 -22.34 -26.38 38.42
N LYS A 63 -21.70 -25.86 39.48
CA LYS A 63 -21.15 -26.66 40.60
C LYS A 63 -20.05 -27.65 40.18
N GLU A 64 -19.52 -27.50 38.97
CA GLU A 64 -18.57 -28.42 38.35
C GLU A 64 -17.20 -27.76 38.12
N TYR A 65 -16.23 -28.52 37.60
CA TYR A 65 -14.91 -28.05 37.21
C TYR A 65 -14.86 -27.54 35.76
N LEU A 66 -13.96 -26.59 35.46
CA LEU A 66 -13.69 -26.10 34.11
C LEU A 66 -13.07 -27.21 33.25
N ARG A 67 -13.66 -27.52 32.10
CA ARG A 67 -13.13 -28.52 31.16
C ARG A 67 -12.32 -27.93 30.02
N LYS A 68 -12.71 -26.76 29.51
CA LYS A 68 -12.01 -26.13 28.39
C LYS A 68 -11.98 -24.62 28.56
N LEU A 69 -10.81 -24.04 28.33
CA LEU A 69 -10.60 -22.60 28.31
C LEU A 69 -10.18 -22.17 26.91
N VAL A 70 -10.98 -21.29 26.30
CA VAL A 70 -10.70 -20.73 24.97
C VAL A 70 -10.43 -19.24 25.12
N LEU A 71 -9.20 -18.84 24.77
CA LEU A 71 -8.70 -17.48 24.94
C LEU A 71 -8.51 -16.81 23.58
N TYR A 72 -9.06 -15.62 23.42
CA TYR A 72 -8.87 -14.75 22.26
C TYR A 72 -8.20 -13.46 22.73
N CYS A 73 -6.94 -13.26 22.36
CA CYS A 73 -6.18 -12.08 22.78
C CYS A 73 -5.17 -11.63 21.73
N ASP A 74 -4.65 -10.41 21.86
CA ASP A 74 -3.47 -10.04 21.07
C ASP A 74 -2.21 -10.64 21.68
N THR A 75 -2.06 -10.45 23.00
CA THR A 75 -0.90 -10.91 23.76
C THR A 75 -1.34 -11.70 24.98
N ILE A 76 -0.79 -12.90 25.14
CA ILE A 76 -0.91 -13.70 26.36
C ILE A 76 0.44 -13.75 27.07
N ASN A 77 0.42 -13.59 28.40
CA ASN A 77 1.58 -13.78 29.25
C ASN A 77 1.41 -15.06 30.08
N LEU A 78 2.35 -15.99 29.88
CA LEU A 78 2.41 -17.26 30.58
C LEU A 78 3.17 -17.05 31.90
N THR A 79 2.46 -17.23 33.01
CA THR A 79 3.00 -17.07 34.36
C THR A 79 4.00 -18.18 34.68
N GLU A 80 5.22 -17.82 35.05
CA GLU A 80 6.27 -18.79 35.41
C GLU A 80 5.84 -19.64 36.62
N GLY A 81 6.05 -20.96 36.53
CA GLY A 81 5.72 -21.91 37.60
C GLY A 81 4.22 -22.18 37.79
N LEU A 82 3.33 -21.61 36.97
CA LEU A 82 1.91 -21.91 37.02
C LEU A 82 1.64 -23.31 36.47
N VAL A 83 1.04 -24.17 37.29
CA VAL A 83 0.52 -25.48 36.89
C VAL A 83 -0.96 -25.35 36.53
N ILE A 84 -1.33 -25.70 35.30
CA ILE A 84 -2.71 -25.63 34.81
C ILE A 84 -3.34 -27.02 34.66
N GLY A 85 -4.66 -27.10 34.73
CA GLY A 85 -5.40 -28.37 34.70
C GLY A 85 -5.48 -29.07 36.05
N TYR A 86 -5.87 -30.34 36.06
CA TYR A 86 -6.11 -31.11 37.28
C TYR A 86 -5.29 -32.39 37.29
N LYS A 87 -4.75 -32.73 38.46
CA LYS A 87 -4.01 -33.99 38.67
C LYS A 87 -4.88 -35.24 38.47
N ASP A 88 -6.18 -35.12 38.68
CA ASP A 88 -7.18 -36.17 38.49
C ASP A 88 -7.44 -36.38 37.00
N SER A 89 -7.04 -37.52 36.44
CA SER A 89 -7.13 -37.81 35.01
C SER A 89 -8.57 -37.87 34.48
N GLU A 90 -9.56 -38.10 35.36
CA GLU A 90 -10.99 -38.06 35.04
C GLU A 90 -11.53 -36.62 34.91
N LYS A 91 -10.67 -35.62 35.13
CA LYS A 91 -10.96 -34.19 34.99
C LYS A 91 -10.11 -33.60 33.88
N PRO A 92 -10.40 -33.91 32.60
CA PRO A 92 -9.63 -33.37 31.51
C PRO A 92 -9.78 -31.85 31.45
N PHE A 93 -8.68 -31.19 31.12
CA PHE A 93 -8.62 -29.75 30.90
C PHE A 93 -7.96 -29.50 29.55
N SER A 94 -8.62 -28.71 28.71
CA SER A 94 -8.08 -28.28 27.42
C SER A 94 -7.89 -26.78 27.38
N LEU A 95 -6.72 -26.35 26.91
CA LEU A 95 -6.39 -24.94 26.73
C LEU A 95 -6.25 -24.64 25.24
N GLN A 96 -7.03 -23.68 24.75
CA GLN A 96 -7.00 -23.22 23.37
C GLN A 96 -6.74 -21.71 23.35
N VAL A 97 -5.65 -21.29 22.71
CA VAL A 97 -5.21 -19.88 22.71
C VAL A 97 -5.10 -19.35 21.30
N PHE A 98 -5.84 -18.27 21.01
CA PHE A 98 -5.67 -17.44 19.82
C PHE A 98 -4.93 -16.17 20.24
N ALA A 99 -3.66 -16.06 19.83
CA ALA A 99 -2.81 -14.94 20.21
C ALA A 99 -1.81 -14.57 19.12
N ARG A 100 -1.70 -13.27 18.82
CA ARG A 100 -0.62 -12.78 17.95
C ARG A 100 0.74 -12.99 18.61
N LYS A 101 0.83 -12.77 19.93
CA LYS A 101 2.09 -12.87 20.70
C LYS A 101 1.90 -13.72 21.96
N VAL A 102 2.77 -14.71 22.13
CA VAL A 102 2.86 -15.53 23.35
C VAL A 102 4.13 -15.16 24.11
N GLU A 103 3.96 -14.55 25.28
CA GLU A 103 5.07 -14.12 26.14
C GLU A 103 5.30 -15.12 27.27
N CYS A 104 6.57 -15.44 27.51
CA CYS A 104 7.01 -16.22 28.66
C CYS A 104 8.36 -15.68 29.15
N GLN A 105 8.57 -15.70 30.47
CA GLN A 105 9.83 -15.28 31.07
C GLN A 105 10.94 -16.28 30.72
N ASN A 106 10.71 -17.57 30.99
CA ASN A 106 11.63 -18.66 30.71
C ASN A 106 11.06 -19.60 29.63
N ALA A 107 11.64 -19.59 28.43
CA ALA A 107 11.17 -20.42 27.32
C ALA A 107 11.30 -21.92 27.60
N SER A 108 12.36 -22.34 28.31
CA SER A 108 12.60 -23.75 28.67
C SER A 108 11.59 -24.30 29.70
N GLN A 109 10.80 -23.42 30.32
CA GLN A 109 9.75 -23.77 31.28
C GLN A 109 8.52 -22.90 31.02
N ALA A 110 8.14 -22.78 29.74
CA ALA A 110 7.16 -21.80 29.31
C ALA A 110 5.74 -22.10 29.81
N LEU A 111 5.39 -23.37 29.97
CA LEU A 111 4.07 -23.82 30.43
C LEU A 111 4.20 -25.10 31.24
N HIS A 112 3.45 -25.26 32.33
CA HIS A 112 3.29 -26.53 33.05
C HIS A 112 1.81 -26.90 33.10
N MET A 113 1.44 -28.07 32.57
CA MET A 113 0.07 -28.54 32.46
C MET A 113 -0.08 -29.99 32.92
N HIS A 114 -1.12 -30.27 33.70
CA HIS A 114 -1.58 -31.65 33.92
C HIS A 114 -2.24 -32.18 32.64
N PHE A 115 -1.81 -33.35 32.16
CA PHE A 115 -2.17 -33.87 30.85
C PHE A 115 -2.68 -35.32 30.90
N SER A 116 -3.66 -35.65 30.06
CA SER A 116 -4.23 -37.00 29.88
C SER A 116 -4.69 -37.18 28.42
N GLU A 117 -5.27 -38.34 28.08
CA GLU A 117 -5.73 -38.64 26.70
C GLU A 117 -6.83 -37.70 26.19
N ASP A 118 -7.64 -37.17 27.10
CA ASP A 118 -8.74 -36.25 26.79
C ASP A 118 -8.34 -34.77 26.90
N CYS A 119 -7.07 -34.48 27.23
CA CYS A 119 -6.54 -33.11 27.26
C CYS A 119 -6.03 -32.68 25.89
N GLN A 120 -6.17 -31.39 25.62
CA GLN A 120 -5.71 -30.77 24.38
C GLN A 120 -5.04 -29.44 24.70
N LEU A 121 -3.85 -29.21 24.13
CA LEU A 121 -3.14 -27.94 24.21
C LEU A 121 -3.02 -27.35 22.82
N GLU A 122 -3.58 -26.17 22.60
CA GLU A 122 -3.57 -25.50 21.29
C GLU A 122 -3.08 -24.06 21.39
N PHE A 123 -2.15 -23.71 20.51
CA PHE A 123 -1.73 -22.35 20.28
C PHE A 123 -1.95 -22.01 18.82
N TYR A 124 -2.72 -20.96 18.55
CA TYR A 124 -2.86 -20.33 17.25
C TYR A 124 -2.07 -19.03 17.26
N THR A 125 -0.85 -19.08 16.76
CA THR A 125 0.13 -18.00 16.73
C THR A 125 1.16 -18.24 15.63
N TYR A 126 1.91 -17.21 15.23
CA TYR A 126 2.95 -17.34 14.19
C TYR A 126 4.23 -17.99 14.68
N GLU A 127 4.59 -17.72 15.93
CA GLU A 127 5.86 -18.17 16.48
C GLU A 127 5.74 -18.33 17.98
N LEU A 128 6.51 -19.29 18.49
CA LEU A 128 6.82 -19.41 19.89
C LEU A 128 8.28 -18.99 20.08
N LYS A 129 8.60 -18.43 21.25
CA LYS A 129 9.95 -18.03 21.60
C LYS A 129 10.93 -19.22 21.42
N GLU A 130 12.11 -18.97 20.89
CA GLU A 130 13.11 -20.03 20.70
C GLU A 130 13.36 -20.80 22.00
N GLY A 131 13.34 -22.13 21.93
CA GLY A 131 13.46 -23.01 23.09
C GLY A 131 12.18 -23.19 23.92
N PHE A 132 11.01 -22.78 23.40
CA PHE A 132 9.72 -22.97 24.08
C PHE A 132 9.49 -24.45 24.42
N THR A 133 9.29 -24.75 25.71
CA THR A 133 9.09 -26.10 26.22
C THR A 133 7.89 -26.14 27.16
N ALA A 134 6.96 -27.05 26.89
CA ALA A 134 5.83 -27.36 27.76
C ALA A 134 6.16 -28.55 28.66
N ARG A 135 5.94 -28.41 29.97
CA ARG A 135 6.04 -29.47 30.96
C ARG A 135 4.67 -30.12 31.14
N LEU A 136 4.53 -31.36 30.71
CA LEU A 136 3.29 -32.12 30.77
C LEU A 136 3.40 -33.17 31.89
N GLU A 137 2.58 -33.02 32.93
CA GLU A 137 2.55 -33.91 34.09
C GLU A 137 1.33 -34.83 34.03
N PHE A 138 1.54 -36.15 34.08
CA PHE A 138 0.49 -37.15 34.00
C PHE A 138 0.04 -37.61 35.40
N GLY A 139 -1.12 -38.27 35.49
CA GLY A 139 -1.72 -38.69 36.77
C GLY A 139 -0.86 -39.65 37.60
N ASP A 140 0.09 -40.35 36.97
CA ASP A 140 1.08 -41.22 37.63
C ASP A 140 2.30 -40.44 38.20
N GLY A 141 2.34 -39.12 38.00
CA GLY A 141 3.44 -38.24 38.40
C GLY A 141 4.61 -38.19 37.42
N SER A 142 4.51 -38.86 36.26
CA SER A 142 5.51 -38.73 35.20
C SER A 142 5.42 -37.32 34.58
N ILE A 143 6.59 -36.74 34.28
CA ILE A 143 6.71 -35.41 33.66
C ILE A 143 7.46 -35.56 32.35
N ILE A 144 6.89 -35.03 31.27
CA ILE A 144 7.52 -34.95 29.96
C ILE A 144 7.77 -33.49 29.62
N GLU A 145 9.03 -33.16 29.32
CA GLU A 145 9.40 -31.87 28.74
C GLU A 145 9.25 -31.97 27.21
N LEU A 146 8.32 -31.19 26.67
CA LEU A 146 7.93 -31.22 25.26
C LEU A 146 8.33 -29.90 24.59
N PRO A 147 9.40 -29.89 23.78
CA PRO A 147 9.75 -28.73 22.96
C PRO A 147 8.65 -28.47 21.94
N LEU A 148 8.20 -27.22 21.85
CA LEU A 148 7.17 -26.79 20.89
C LEU A 148 7.72 -25.68 20.01
N SER A 149 7.36 -25.74 18.73
CA SER A 149 7.68 -24.73 17.73
C SER A 149 6.55 -24.67 16.72
N ILE A 150 6.25 -23.48 16.21
CA ILE A 150 5.35 -23.32 15.07
C ILE A 150 6.17 -23.48 13.79
N ALA A 151 5.72 -24.32 12.87
CA ALA A 151 6.39 -24.45 11.58
C ALA A 151 6.30 -23.13 10.78
N PRO A 152 7.29 -22.78 9.94
CA PRO A 152 7.34 -21.46 9.27
C PRO A 152 6.10 -21.06 8.44
N GLU A 153 5.30 -22.03 8.00
CA GLU A 153 4.06 -21.81 7.21
C GLU A 153 2.79 -22.19 8.00
N SER A 154 2.94 -22.58 9.26
CA SER A 154 1.84 -22.97 10.14
C SER A 154 1.33 -21.78 10.96
N TRP A 155 0.06 -21.86 11.33
CA TRP A 155 -0.68 -20.85 12.09
C TRP A 155 -0.99 -21.26 13.52
N GLY A 156 -0.44 -22.40 13.92
CA GLY A 156 -0.66 -22.93 15.23
C GLY A 156 -0.34 -24.40 15.31
N ILE A 157 -0.32 -24.88 16.53
CA ILE A 157 -0.05 -26.28 16.84
C ILE A 157 -1.09 -26.76 17.84
N THR A 158 -1.65 -27.94 17.58
CA THR A 158 -2.38 -28.73 18.56
C THR A 158 -1.53 -29.89 19.00
N VAL A 159 -1.45 -30.08 20.31
CA VAL A 159 -0.79 -31.19 20.96
C VAL A 159 -1.87 -32.07 21.61
N ASN A 160 -1.91 -33.33 21.19
CA ASN A 160 -2.77 -34.37 21.77
C ASN A 160 -1.92 -35.55 22.24
N TRP A 161 -2.43 -36.32 23.20
CA TRP A 161 -1.85 -37.57 23.68
C TRP A 161 -2.82 -38.72 23.43
N ASN A 162 -2.35 -39.81 22.82
CA ASN A 162 -3.21 -40.96 22.51
C ASN A 162 -2.97 -42.17 23.42
N GLY A 163 -2.35 -41.96 24.58
CA GLY A 163 -1.94 -43.03 25.51
C GLY A 163 -0.53 -43.55 25.29
N THR A 164 0.06 -43.32 24.10
CA THR A 164 1.39 -43.89 23.74
C THR A 164 2.36 -42.88 23.16
N LYS A 165 1.88 -41.90 22.40
CA LYS A 165 2.70 -40.88 21.74
C LYS A 165 1.95 -39.55 21.61
N PHE A 166 2.73 -38.48 21.49
CA PHE A 166 2.20 -37.18 21.13
C PHE A 166 1.83 -37.12 19.65
N LEU A 167 0.68 -36.52 19.37
CA LEU A 167 0.22 -36.18 18.04
C LEU A 167 0.26 -34.66 17.91
N PHE A 168 0.96 -34.18 16.88
CA PHE A 168 1.06 -32.77 16.55
C PHE A 168 0.24 -32.51 15.30
N ILE A 169 -0.64 -31.52 15.37
CA ILE A 169 -1.44 -31.08 14.24
C ILE A 169 -1.10 -29.61 14.00
N ASP A 170 -0.47 -29.35 12.87
CA ASP A 170 -0.22 -27.99 12.40
C ASP A 170 -1.51 -27.41 11.80
N HIS A 171 -1.80 -26.14 12.09
CA HIS A 171 -2.98 -25.46 11.57
C HIS A 171 -2.68 -24.56 10.38
N ASP A 172 -3.63 -24.47 9.45
CA ASP A 172 -3.67 -23.42 8.43
C ASP A 172 -4.59 -22.29 8.93
N SER A 173 -4.19 -21.05 8.65
CA SER A 173 -5.02 -19.85 8.76
C SER A 173 -6.45 -20.02 8.24
N THR A 174 -6.67 -20.80 7.17
CA THR A 174 -8.00 -20.99 6.57
C THR A 174 -8.93 -21.86 7.38
N ALA A 175 -8.43 -22.62 8.35
CA ALA A 175 -9.24 -23.49 9.20
C ALA A 175 -9.95 -22.71 10.33
N LEU A 176 -9.63 -21.42 10.49
CA LEU A 176 -10.17 -20.57 11.55
C LEU A 176 -11.50 -19.94 11.15
N ASP A 177 -12.53 -20.12 11.98
CA ASP A 177 -13.83 -19.49 11.73
C ASP A 177 -13.77 -17.98 11.98
N MET A 178 -13.79 -17.24 10.88
CA MET A 178 -13.80 -15.77 10.85
C MET A 178 -15.20 -15.20 10.56
N THR A 179 -16.25 -15.99 10.74
CA THR A 179 -17.62 -15.58 10.48
C THR A 179 -18.10 -14.60 11.54
N THR A 180 -18.37 -13.36 11.12
CA THR A 180 -18.97 -12.34 11.99
C THR A 180 -20.44 -12.63 12.21
N ALA A 181 -20.88 -12.68 13.48
CA ALA A 181 -22.30 -12.72 13.81
C ALA A 181 -22.98 -11.43 13.31
N ASN A 182 -23.92 -11.56 12.38
CA ASN A 182 -24.76 -10.42 12.02
C ASN A 182 -25.95 -10.35 12.98
N TYR A 183 -25.85 -9.47 13.96
CA TYR A 183 -26.88 -9.26 14.97
C TYR A 183 -28.26 -8.89 14.39
N LEU A 184 -28.29 -8.25 13.22
CA LEU A 184 -29.54 -7.93 12.50
C LEU A 184 -30.18 -9.16 11.85
N ASN A 185 -29.43 -10.24 11.61
CA ASN A 185 -30.00 -11.49 11.11
C ASN A 185 -30.86 -12.21 12.14
N ARG A 186 -30.71 -11.86 13.42
CA ARG A 186 -31.47 -12.45 14.53
C ARG A 186 -32.88 -11.88 14.63
N ILE A 187 -33.15 -10.78 13.93
CA ILE A 187 -34.48 -10.17 13.83
C ILE A 187 -35.21 -10.89 12.70
N LYS A 188 -36.20 -11.70 13.06
CA LYS A 188 -37.08 -12.38 12.12
C LYS A 188 -37.85 -11.37 11.28
N SER A 189 -38.42 -11.81 10.16
CA SER A 189 -39.26 -10.98 9.29
C SER A 189 -40.48 -10.39 10.00
N ASP A 190 -40.91 -10.99 11.12
CA ASP A 190 -42.00 -10.51 11.97
C ASP A 190 -41.56 -9.52 13.07
N GLY A 191 -40.25 -9.23 13.17
CA GLY A 191 -39.67 -8.32 14.16
C GLY A 191 -39.31 -8.95 15.50
N THR A 192 -39.50 -10.26 15.69
CA THR A 192 -39.09 -10.96 16.92
C THR A 192 -37.67 -11.51 16.83
N LEU A 193 -37.04 -11.78 17.99
CA LEU A 193 -35.72 -12.41 18.03
C LEU A 193 -35.77 -13.93 17.87
N GLU A 194 -34.73 -14.49 17.24
CA GLU A 194 -34.44 -15.93 17.29
C GLU A 194 -34.09 -16.39 18.72
N THR A 195 -34.68 -17.51 19.13
CA THR A 195 -34.59 -18.08 20.49
C THR A 195 -33.36 -18.96 20.73
N GLY A 196 -32.48 -19.13 19.73
CA GLY A 196 -31.29 -19.96 19.81
C GLY A 196 -30.18 -19.37 20.70
N ASN A 197 -29.45 -20.24 21.41
CA ASN A 197 -28.28 -19.87 22.21
C ASN A 197 -27.17 -19.29 21.32
N PHE A 198 -26.47 -18.28 21.83
CA PHE A 198 -25.38 -17.55 21.18
C PHE A 198 -24.19 -18.43 20.69
N ILE A 199 -24.16 -19.70 21.10
CA ILE A 199 -23.06 -20.65 20.93
C ILE A 199 -22.83 -21.03 19.45
N GLU A 200 -23.86 -21.00 18.60
CA GLU A 200 -23.71 -21.32 17.16
C GLU A 200 -23.03 -20.20 16.34
N ASN A 201 -22.80 -19.00 16.92
CA ASN A 201 -22.18 -17.86 16.23
C ASN A 201 -21.07 -17.20 17.09
N ASN A 202 -20.05 -17.98 17.50
CA ASN A 202 -18.90 -17.48 18.25
C ASN A 202 -18.06 -16.47 17.43
N ASP A 203 -18.41 -15.18 17.51
CA ASP A 203 -17.73 -14.10 16.78
C ASP A 203 -16.50 -13.52 17.49
N ASN A 204 -15.93 -14.24 18.48
CA ASN A 204 -14.84 -13.71 19.28
C ASN A 204 -13.58 -13.39 18.48
N LEU A 205 -13.17 -14.32 17.63
CA LEU A 205 -11.99 -14.17 16.78
C LEU A 205 -12.13 -13.02 15.77
N PRO A 206 -13.21 -12.91 14.97
CA PRO A 206 -13.35 -11.79 14.04
C PRO A 206 -13.50 -10.44 14.74
N ARG A 207 -14.12 -10.37 15.93
CA ARG A 207 -14.16 -9.13 16.73
C ARG A 207 -12.80 -8.73 17.28
N LEU A 208 -12.00 -9.69 17.76
CA LEU A 208 -10.61 -9.44 18.16
C LEU A 208 -9.80 -8.89 16.99
N ALA A 209 -9.91 -9.52 15.81
CA ALA A 209 -9.19 -9.09 14.62
C ALA A 209 -9.58 -7.67 14.17
N MET A 210 -10.87 -7.32 14.26
CA MET A 210 -11.34 -5.95 14.02
C MET A 210 -10.76 -4.97 15.05
N TYR A 211 -10.75 -5.33 16.33
CA TYR A 211 -10.16 -4.50 17.38
C TYR A 211 -8.66 -4.26 17.15
N GLN A 212 -7.91 -5.31 16.81
CA GLN A 212 -6.50 -5.23 16.45
C GLN A 212 -6.27 -4.33 15.24
N PHE A 213 -7.11 -4.41 14.20
CA PHE A 213 -7.07 -3.49 13.06
C PHE A 213 -7.25 -2.02 13.49
N LEU A 214 -8.23 -1.74 14.36
CA LEU A 214 -8.46 -0.37 14.87
C LEU A 214 -7.26 0.14 15.67
N VAL A 215 -6.68 -0.69 16.54
CA VAL A 215 -5.45 -0.34 17.28
C VAL A 215 -4.33 0.02 16.30
N ALA A 216 -4.07 -0.83 15.29
CA ALA A 216 -3.02 -0.61 14.31
C ALA A 216 -3.22 0.68 13.51
N ALA A 217 -4.46 0.95 13.08
CA ALA A 217 -4.81 2.15 12.35
C ALA A 217 -4.60 3.43 13.18
N THR A 218 -4.94 3.41 14.46
CA THR A 218 -4.74 4.55 15.38
C THR A 218 -3.26 4.84 15.62
N ILE A 219 -2.40 3.82 15.66
CA ILE A 219 -0.96 4.00 15.94
C ILE A 219 -0.09 4.07 14.68
N ILE A 220 -0.68 4.05 13.48
CA ILE A 220 0.05 3.88 12.22
C ILE A 220 1.15 4.92 11.99
N LYS A 221 0.97 6.14 12.50
CA LYS A 221 1.99 7.21 12.46
C LYS A 221 2.81 7.33 13.75
N ILE A 222 2.34 6.77 14.87
CA ILE A 222 3.00 6.84 16.19
C ILE A 222 4.06 5.73 16.32
N ASN A 223 3.68 4.50 15.99
CA ASN A 223 4.57 3.34 15.98
C ASN A 223 4.28 2.48 14.73
N PRO A 224 4.82 2.90 13.57
CA PRO A 224 4.58 2.22 12.31
C PRO A 224 4.98 0.74 12.34
N LYS A 225 6.07 0.39 13.04
CA LYS A 225 6.56 -0.99 13.16
C LYS A 225 5.53 -1.91 13.83
N LEU A 226 5.03 -1.52 15.00
CA LEU A 226 3.98 -2.29 15.69
C LEU A 226 2.68 -2.34 14.86
N ALA A 227 2.30 -1.23 14.21
CA ALA A 227 1.14 -1.21 13.33
C ALA A 227 1.28 -2.26 12.21
N LEU A 228 2.47 -2.37 11.59
CA LEU A 228 2.74 -3.36 10.56
C LEU A 228 2.68 -4.79 11.09
N GLU A 229 3.24 -5.07 12.26
CA GLU A 229 3.16 -6.39 12.91
C GLU A 229 1.70 -6.83 13.17
N ILE A 230 0.88 -5.91 13.71
CA ILE A 230 -0.54 -6.16 13.94
C ILE A 230 -1.29 -6.33 12.60
N LEU A 231 -1.02 -5.49 11.59
CA LEU A 231 -1.67 -5.60 10.29
C LEU A 231 -1.30 -6.90 9.57
N ASN A 232 -0.06 -7.37 9.66
CA ASN A 232 0.35 -8.67 9.12
C ASN A 232 -0.48 -9.81 9.74
N TRP A 233 -0.65 -9.79 11.07
CA TRP A 233 -1.52 -10.73 11.78
C TRP A 233 -2.96 -10.68 11.26
N VAL A 234 -3.58 -9.50 11.24
CA VAL A 234 -4.98 -9.35 10.82
C VAL A 234 -5.19 -9.72 9.35
N CYS A 235 -4.28 -9.33 8.44
CA CYS A 235 -4.41 -9.62 7.01
C CYS A 235 -4.53 -11.12 6.75
N ASN A 236 -3.65 -11.91 7.35
CA ASN A 236 -3.67 -13.35 7.14
C ASN A 236 -4.78 -14.04 7.92
N LEU A 237 -5.06 -13.62 9.16
CA LEU A 237 -6.17 -14.18 9.94
C LEU A 237 -7.50 -13.98 9.21
N SER A 238 -7.70 -12.81 8.61
CA SER A 238 -8.91 -12.47 7.85
C SER A 238 -8.92 -13.00 6.41
N ALA A 239 -7.92 -13.78 5.98
CA ALA A 239 -7.80 -14.29 4.61
C ALA A 239 -8.79 -15.46 4.32
N HIS A 240 -10.07 -15.21 4.59
CA HIS A 240 -11.21 -16.12 4.47
C HIS A 240 -12.41 -15.39 3.83
N GLU A 241 -13.28 -16.13 3.13
CA GLU A 241 -14.40 -15.54 2.38
C GLU A 241 -15.38 -14.80 3.33
N SER A 242 -15.60 -15.33 4.53
CA SER A 242 -16.49 -14.73 5.55
C SER A 242 -15.96 -13.42 6.15
N SER A 243 -14.66 -13.12 6.00
CA SER A 243 -14.01 -11.91 6.52
C SER A 243 -13.35 -11.04 5.44
N ALA A 244 -13.77 -11.20 4.18
CA ALA A 244 -13.20 -10.48 3.04
C ALA A 244 -13.16 -8.95 3.23
N ALA A 245 -14.16 -8.37 3.91
CA ALA A 245 -14.20 -6.94 4.20
C ALA A 245 -13.04 -6.48 5.09
N LEU A 246 -12.81 -7.20 6.20
CA LEU A 246 -11.69 -6.92 7.11
C LEU A 246 -10.35 -7.15 6.41
N ASN A 247 -10.24 -8.21 5.60
CA ASN A 247 -9.05 -8.51 4.81
C ASN A 247 -8.69 -7.38 3.85
N ILE A 248 -9.65 -6.90 3.07
CA ILE A 248 -9.43 -5.80 2.12
C ILE A 248 -8.98 -4.53 2.86
N HIS A 249 -9.63 -4.19 3.99
CA HIS A 249 -9.24 -3.03 4.80
C HIS A 249 -7.82 -3.17 5.37
N ALA A 250 -7.52 -4.30 6.01
CA ALA A 250 -6.22 -4.55 6.62
C ALA A 250 -5.11 -4.60 5.57
N CYS A 251 -5.32 -5.29 4.45
CA CYS A 251 -4.32 -5.41 3.38
C CYS A 251 -4.08 -4.06 2.71
N SER A 252 -5.11 -3.25 2.49
CA SER A 252 -4.96 -1.93 1.91
C SER A 252 -4.14 -1.00 2.82
N LEU A 253 -4.47 -0.97 4.12
CA LEU A 253 -3.73 -0.17 5.09
C LEU A 253 -2.28 -0.65 5.26
N ARG A 254 -2.07 -1.97 5.32
CA ARG A 254 -0.75 -2.61 5.34
C ARG A 254 0.05 -2.24 4.10
N ASN A 255 -0.52 -2.37 2.91
CA ASN A 255 0.16 -2.09 1.65
C ASN A 255 0.52 -0.61 1.56
N SER A 256 -0.38 0.31 1.94
CA SER A 256 -0.07 1.74 2.03
C SER A 256 1.06 2.02 3.02
N LEU A 257 1.08 1.32 4.16
CA LEU A 257 2.15 1.42 5.15
C LEU A 257 3.48 0.90 4.59
N VAL A 258 3.47 -0.27 3.95
CA VAL A 258 4.65 -0.88 3.32
C VAL A 258 5.18 -0.02 2.18
N LEU A 259 4.31 0.65 1.44
CA LEU A 259 4.75 1.55 0.37
C LEU A 259 5.27 2.90 0.90
N SER A 260 4.88 3.32 2.11
CA SER A 260 5.21 4.63 2.68
C SER A 260 6.29 4.67 3.78
N GLN A 261 6.54 3.57 4.49
CA GLN A 261 7.27 3.58 5.78
C GLN A 261 8.74 4.01 5.74
N GLU A 262 9.43 3.90 4.60
CA GLU A 262 10.87 4.22 4.53
C GLU A 262 11.25 5.12 3.36
N ARG A 263 10.26 5.62 2.59
CA ARG A 263 10.52 6.49 1.46
C ARG A 263 10.12 7.93 1.77
N LYS A 264 11.04 8.84 1.44
CA LYS A 264 10.75 10.24 1.04
C LYS A 264 9.93 10.29 -0.29
N VAL A 265 9.12 9.28 -0.59
CA VAL A 265 8.20 9.21 -1.74
C VAL A 265 6.79 9.36 -1.17
N PHE A 266 6.18 10.51 -1.41
CA PHE A 266 4.87 10.83 -0.84
C PHE A 266 3.78 10.61 -1.89
N ASN A 267 2.64 10.04 -1.48
CA ASN A 267 1.48 10.00 -2.35
C ASN A 267 0.88 11.41 -2.50
N VAL A 268 0.38 11.71 -3.69
CA VAL A 268 -0.25 12.97 -4.06
C VAL A 268 -1.64 12.66 -4.59
N PRO A 269 -2.70 13.06 -3.88
CA PRO A 269 -4.05 12.83 -4.33
C PRO A 269 -4.38 13.52 -5.66
N SER A 270 -5.30 12.88 -6.39
CA SER A 270 -5.90 13.35 -7.63
C SER A 270 -6.59 14.71 -7.48
N VAL A 271 -7.27 14.86 -6.34
CA VAL A 271 -7.94 16.07 -5.89
C VAL A 271 -6.95 16.98 -5.17
N ASN A 272 -7.04 18.28 -5.43
CA ASN A 272 -6.18 19.22 -4.73
C ASN A 272 -6.68 19.50 -3.31
N ILE A 273 -5.92 20.33 -2.60
CA ILE A 273 -6.18 20.69 -1.21
C ILE A 273 -7.54 21.41 -1.02
N TYR A 274 -8.05 22.12 -2.03
CA TYR A 274 -9.33 22.85 -1.95
C TYR A 274 -10.52 21.93 -2.21
N ALA A 275 -10.44 21.09 -3.24
CA ALA A 275 -11.44 20.06 -3.49
C ALA A 275 -11.52 19.05 -2.32
N SER A 276 -10.37 18.68 -1.75
CA SER A 276 -10.31 17.84 -0.55
C SER A 276 -11.05 18.48 0.61
N LYS A 277 -10.89 19.80 0.83
CA LYS A 277 -11.63 20.55 1.84
C LYS A 277 -13.14 20.49 1.60
N GLN A 278 -13.61 20.76 0.38
CA GLN A 278 -15.04 20.81 0.08
C GLN A 278 -15.71 19.44 0.23
N VAL A 279 -15.06 18.38 -0.27
CA VAL A 279 -15.53 16.99 -0.09
C VAL A 279 -15.59 16.62 1.39
N LEU A 280 -14.57 17.01 2.15
CA LEU A 280 -14.50 16.76 3.59
C LEU A 280 -15.60 17.51 4.36
N GLU A 281 -15.92 18.75 4.01
CA GLU A 281 -16.98 19.54 4.64
C GLU A 281 -18.36 18.86 4.50
N SER A 282 -18.72 18.41 3.30
CA SER A 282 -20.00 17.70 3.08
C SER A 282 -20.09 16.43 3.93
N ARG A 283 -19.01 15.64 3.94
CA ARG A 283 -18.97 14.36 4.65
C ARG A 283 -18.92 14.50 6.16
N LEU A 284 -18.22 15.51 6.66
CA LEU A 284 -18.23 15.82 8.09
C LEU A 284 -19.60 16.27 8.55
N ALA A 285 -20.33 17.06 7.76
CA ALA A 285 -21.71 17.43 8.08
C ALA A 285 -22.62 16.20 8.18
N ALA A 286 -22.60 15.31 7.19
CA ALA A 286 -23.42 14.09 7.21
C ALA A 286 -23.02 13.13 8.35
N SER A 287 -21.72 12.95 8.58
CA SER A 287 -21.19 12.10 9.66
C SER A 287 -21.52 12.66 11.04
N THR A 288 -21.49 13.99 11.22
CA THR A 288 -21.87 14.66 12.47
C THR A 288 -23.34 14.43 12.77
N ALA A 289 -24.21 14.57 11.77
CA ALA A 289 -25.64 14.33 11.92
C ALA A 289 -25.94 12.89 12.34
N PHE A 290 -25.22 11.91 11.76
CA PHE A 290 -25.35 10.51 12.15
C PHE A 290 -24.84 10.25 13.57
N GLU A 291 -23.65 10.74 13.93
CA GLU A 291 -23.08 10.56 15.28
C GLU A 291 -23.96 11.17 16.36
N GLN A 292 -24.52 12.36 16.13
CA GLN A 292 -25.48 12.97 17.06
C GLN A 292 -26.76 12.14 17.20
N ALA A 293 -27.31 11.65 16.08
CA ALA A 293 -28.47 10.76 16.12
C ALA A 293 -28.15 9.47 16.91
N PHE A 294 -26.94 8.92 16.73
CA PHE A 294 -26.50 7.74 17.45
C PHE A 294 -26.36 7.99 18.94
N GLN A 295 -25.74 9.10 19.36
CA GLN A 295 -25.59 9.45 20.77
C GLN A 295 -26.96 9.61 21.45
N ASN A 296 -27.90 10.29 20.79
CA ASN A 296 -29.28 10.46 21.30
C ASN A 296 -30.02 9.13 21.44
N PHE A 297 -29.81 8.21 20.49
CA PHE A 297 -30.40 6.87 20.50
C PHE A 297 -29.75 5.95 21.55
N ALA A 298 -28.41 5.98 21.67
CA ALA A 298 -27.65 5.15 22.59
C ALA A 298 -27.95 5.49 24.06
N ALA A 299 -28.26 6.76 24.35
CA ALA A 299 -28.67 7.25 25.67
C ALA A 299 -30.04 6.73 26.14
N GLN A 300 -30.83 6.08 25.27
CA GLN A 300 -32.15 5.56 25.65
C GLN A 300 -32.02 4.28 26.48
N GLU A 301 -32.63 4.25 27.67
CA GLU A 301 -32.58 3.08 28.56
C GLU A 301 -33.78 2.11 28.38
N ARG A 302 -34.87 2.55 27.73
CA ARG A 302 -36.10 1.75 27.54
C ARG A 302 -36.78 2.06 26.21
N THR A 303 -37.54 1.10 25.69
CA THR A 303 -38.36 1.24 24.47
C THR A 303 -39.54 2.19 24.72
N SER A 304 -39.77 3.13 23.80
CA SER A 304 -40.93 4.04 23.79
C SER A 304 -41.24 4.50 22.35
N ASP A 305 -42.41 5.09 22.10
CA ASP A 305 -42.78 5.63 20.77
C ASP A 305 -41.74 6.66 20.26
N ALA A 306 -41.09 7.39 21.17
CA ALA A 306 -40.00 8.31 20.84
C ALA A 306 -38.74 7.59 20.30
N VAL A 307 -38.50 6.34 20.74
CA VAL A 307 -37.40 5.49 20.26
C VAL A 307 -37.63 5.08 18.81
N LEU A 308 -38.86 4.84 18.38
CA LEU A 308 -39.15 4.53 16.97
C LEU A 308 -38.79 5.72 16.06
N GLY A 309 -39.23 6.92 16.41
CA GLY A 309 -38.91 8.14 15.66
C GLY A 309 -37.40 8.42 15.60
N GLN A 310 -36.69 8.21 16.72
CA GLN A 310 -35.23 8.33 16.79
C GLN A 310 -34.52 7.22 16.00
N THR A 311 -35.04 6.00 16.00
CA THR A 311 -34.49 4.86 15.23
C THR A 311 -34.59 5.09 13.74
N VAL A 312 -35.77 5.54 13.26
CA VAL A 312 -35.99 5.87 11.85
C VAL A 312 -35.08 7.03 11.43
N ASN A 313 -34.96 8.07 12.28
CA ASN A 313 -34.05 9.18 12.04
C ASN A 313 -32.57 8.72 11.98
N LEU A 314 -32.14 7.87 12.92
CA LEU A 314 -30.79 7.29 12.96
C LEU A 314 -30.47 6.51 11.68
N ILE A 315 -31.39 5.66 11.23
CA ILE A 315 -31.24 4.89 9.99
C ILE A 315 -31.15 5.83 8.79
N ALA A 316 -32.03 6.81 8.68
CA ALA A 316 -32.00 7.79 7.60
C ALA A 316 -30.67 8.55 7.55
N LYS A 317 -30.16 9.03 8.70
CA LYS A 317 -28.87 9.71 8.79
C LYS A 317 -27.68 8.81 8.48
N SER A 318 -27.76 7.52 8.80
CA SER A 318 -26.77 6.53 8.37
C SER A 318 -26.74 6.39 6.85
N GLU A 319 -27.91 6.34 6.21
CA GLU A 319 -28.01 6.23 4.75
C GLU A 319 -27.52 7.48 4.04
N ASP A 320 -27.90 8.67 4.53
CA ASP A 320 -27.43 9.96 4.02
C ASP A 320 -25.89 10.00 4.03
N ALA A 321 -25.27 9.74 5.20
CA ALA A 321 -23.82 9.75 5.38
C ALA A 321 -23.08 8.78 4.46
N MET A 322 -23.70 7.63 4.16
CA MET A 322 -23.09 6.63 3.28
C MET A 322 -23.30 6.94 1.79
N SER A 323 -24.42 7.56 1.40
CA SER A 323 -24.68 7.93 0.01
C SER A 323 -23.71 9.00 -0.53
N GLU A 324 -23.17 9.85 0.35
CA GLU A 324 -22.07 10.78 0.06
C GLU A 324 -20.78 10.10 -0.45
N TYR A 325 -20.66 8.77 -0.37
CA TYR A 325 -19.50 8.02 -0.86
C TYR A 325 -19.73 7.31 -2.20
N ALA A 326 -20.96 7.26 -2.72
CA ALA A 326 -21.26 6.58 -3.99
C ALA A 326 -20.57 7.25 -5.19
N PHE A 327 -20.39 8.58 -5.16
CA PHE A 327 -19.70 9.29 -6.24
C PHE A 327 -18.20 8.97 -6.33
N LEU A 328 -17.58 8.49 -5.23
CA LEU A 328 -16.16 8.12 -5.25
C LEU A 328 -15.88 6.90 -6.10
N GLU A 329 -16.89 6.06 -6.35
CA GLU A 329 -16.71 4.84 -7.13
C GLU A 329 -16.23 5.16 -8.54
N ASP A 330 -16.92 6.05 -9.26
CA ASP A 330 -16.54 6.46 -10.61
C ASP A 330 -15.18 7.17 -10.64
N LEU A 331 -14.89 8.01 -9.64
CA LEU A 331 -13.61 8.70 -9.53
C LEU A 331 -12.45 7.72 -9.32
N ALA A 332 -12.58 6.80 -8.36
CA ALA A 332 -11.57 5.80 -8.07
C ALA A 332 -11.39 4.81 -9.23
N GLN A 333 -12.48 4.46 -9.92
CA GLN A 333 -12.44 3.60 -11.10
C GLN A 333 -11.65 4.25 -12.25
N LYS A 334 -11.88 5.55 -12.51
CA LYS A 334 -11.11 6.32 -13.51
C LYS A 334 -9.63 6.44 -13.14
N ALA A 335 -9.32 6.68 -11.87
CA ALA A 335 -7.94 6.74 -11.37
C ALA A 335 -7.23 5.38 -11.54
N TYR A 336 -7.91 4.27 -11.21
CA TYR A 336 -7.39 2.93 -11.40
C TYR A 336 -7.12 2.58 -12.87
N SER A 337 -8.07 2.85 -13.76
CA SER A 337 -7.92 2.62 -15.21
C SER A 337 -6.76 3.44 -15.79
N SER A 338 -6.58 4.68 -15.31
CA SER A 338 -5.46 5.53 -15.71
C SER A 338 -4.11 4.94 -15.26
N ALA A 339 -4.04 4.41 -14.03
CA ALA A 339 -2.85 3.74 -13.52
C ALA A 339 -2.51 2.45 -14.30
N GLN A 340 -3.51 1.66 -14.70
CA GLN A 340 -3.33 0.48 -15.56
C GLN A 340 -2.68 0.87 -16.90
N SER A 341 -3.25 1.88 -17.57
CA SER A 341 -2.74 2.37 -18.85
C SER A 341 -1.29 2.87 -18.74
N ALA A 342 -0.99 3.67 -17.71
CA ALA A 342 0.37 4.18 -17.46
C ALA A 342 1.39 3.05 -17.28
N ARG A 343 1.03 1.99 -16.55
CA ARG A 343 1.87 0.80 -16.37
C ARG A 343 2.13 0.06 -17.67
N GLU A 344 1.09 -0.15 -18.49
CA GLU A 344 1.24 -0.86 -19.77
C GLU A 344 2.18 -0.12 -20.72
N VAL A 345 2.05 1.21 -20.80
CA VAL A 345 2.94 2.06 -21.59
C VAL A 345 4.38 1.95 -21.08
N ALA A 346 4.60 2.07 -19.77
CA ALA A 346 5.91 1.96 -19.17
C ALA A 346 6.56 0.58 -19.41
N PHE A 347 5.79 -0.50 -19.30
CA PHE A 347 6.26 -1.86 -19.56
C PHE A 347 6.64 -2.07 -21.03
N LYS A 348 5.78 -1.66 -21.97
CA LYS A 348 6.08 -1.75 -23.42
C LYS A 348 7.37 -1.02 -23.76
N ARG A 349 7.57 0.17 -23.20
CA ARG A 349 8.79 0.97 -23.42
C ARG A 349 10.03 0.32 -22.82
N TYR A 350 9.93 -0.19 -21.59
CA TYR A 350 10.99 -0.97 -20.97
C TYR A 350 11.40 -2.17 -21.84
N ASN A 351 10.41 -2.94 -22.29
CA ASN A 351 10.65 -4.14 -23.11
C ASN A 351 11.21 -3.79 -24.51
N GLN A 352 10.75 -2.70 -25.11
CA GLN A 352 11.29 -2.22 -26.38
C GLN A 352 12.75 -1.78 -26.23
N ASN A 353 13.06 -0.97 -25.21
CA ASN A 353 14.45 -0.56 -24.93
C ASN A 353 15.33 -1.79 -24.67
N ASN A 354 14.85 -2.78 -23.92
CA ASN A 354 15.57 -4.04 -23.70
C ASN A 354 15.83 -4.80 -25.01
N THR A 355 14.88 -4.80 -25.94
CA THR A 355 15.04 -5.42 -27.27
C THR A 355 16.07 -4.66 -28.13
N ASP A 356 15.99 -3.33 -28.13
CA ASP A 356 16.89 -2.45 -28.87
C ASP A 356 18.32 -2.45 -28.30
N LEU A 357 18.48 -2.74 -27.01
CA LEU A 357 19.78 -2.85 -26.35
C LEU A 357 20.57 -4.08 -26.83
N VAL A 358 19.92 -5.17 -27.22
CA VAL A 358 20.59 -6.42 -27.63
C VAL A 358 21.56 -6.23 -28.80
N PRO A 359 21.19 -5.61 -29.95
CA PRO A 359 22.14 -5.35 -31.03
C PRO A 359 23.27 -4.40 -30.59
N LEU A 360 22.95 -3.31 -29.88
CA LEU A 360 23.94 -2.35 -29.36
C LEU A 360 24.95 -3.01 -28.42
N GLN A 361 24.47 -3.95 -27.59
CA GLN A 361 25.29 -4.74 -26.69
C GLN A 361 26.29 -5.62 -27.46
N ARG A 362 25.87 -6.24 -28.58
CA ARG A 362 26.76 -7.04 -29.43
C ARG A 362 27.80 -6.17 -30.12
N GLU A 363 27.41 -5.01 -30.63
CA GLU A 363 28.32 -4.08 -31.30
C GLU A 363 29.35 -3.49 -30.33
N PHE A 364 28.92 -3.13 -29.12
CA PHE A 364 29.80 -2.68 -28.05
C PHE A 364 30.78 -3.79 -27.61
N SER A 365 30.28 -5.03 -27.47
CA SER A 365 31.13 -6.20 -27.14
C SER A 365 32.20 -6.41 -28.20
N LYS A 366 31.81 -6.40 -29.48
CA LYS A 366 32.71 -6.58 -30.61
C LYS A 366 33.77 -5.47 -30.66
N GLY A 367 33.38 -4.20 -30.47
CA GLY A 367 34.32 -3.08 -30.43
C GLY A 367 35.38 -3.21 -29.32
N LEU A 368 34.98 -3.69 -28.14
CA LEU A 368 35.92 -3.98 -27.05
C LEU A 368 36.80 -5.20 -27.33
N GLU A 369 36.27 -6.25 -27.96
CA GLU A 369 37.05 -7.43 -28.36
C GLU A 369 38.10 -7.08 -29.42
N ASP A 370 37.73 -6.29 -30.43
CA ASP A 370 38.63 -5.82 -31.48
C ASP A 370 39.76 -4.98 -30.86
N TRP A 371 39.44 -4.06 -29.94
CA TRP A 371 40.44 -3.28 -29.19
C TRP A 371 41.36 -4.15 -28.34
N CYS A 372 40.82 -5.14 -27.62
CA CYS A 372 41.63 -6.07 -26.82
C CYS A 372 42.59 -6.89 -27.69
N THR A 373 42.15 -7.28 -28.89
CA THR A 373 42.97 -7.99 -29.88
C THR A 373 44.10 -7.08 -30.38
N GLU A 374 43.79 -5.83 -30.73
CA GLU A 374 44.77 -4.85 -31.21
C GLU A 374 45.85 -4.56 -30.16
N LYS A 375 45.47 -4.44 -28.88
CA LYS A 375 46.40 -4.21 -27.77
C LYS A 375 47.06 -5.48 -27.23
N LYS A 376 46.73 -6.66 -27.77
CA LYS A 376 47.22 -7.99 -27.34
C LYS A 376 46.91 -8.32 -25.86
N ILE A 377 45.71 -8.01 -25.39
CA ILE A 377 45.29 -8.17 -23.98
C ILE A 377 44.11 -9.15 -23.89
N GLU A 378 44.35 -10.40 -24.28
CA GLU A 378 43.33 -11.45 -24.37
C GLU A 378 42.57 -11.70 -23.06
N ALA A 379 43.23 -11.56 -21.90
CA ALA A 379 42.60 -11.72 -20.59
C ALA A 379 41.50 -10.66 -20.31
N ALA A 380 41.55 -9.50 -20.97
CA ALA A 380 40.55 -8.45 -20.81
C ALA A 380 39.22 -8.81 -21.50
N LYS A 381 39.26 -9.56 -22.61
CA LYS A 381 38.06 -9.96 -23.37
C LYS A 381 37.05 -10.71 -22.51
N ALA A 382 37.53 -11.67 -21.70
CA ALA A 382 36.68 -12.44 -20.80
C ALA A 382 36.00 -11.55 -19.73
N VAL A 383 36.71 -10.52 -19.23
CA VAL A 383 36.17 -9.60 -18.22
C VAL A 383 35.13 -8.64 -18.83
N PHE A 384 35.41 -8.08 -20.01
CA PHE A 384 34.44 -7.24 -20.73
C PHE A 384 33.19 -8.01 -21.14
N SER A 385 33.35 -9.20 -21.72
CA SER A 385 32.24 -10.07 -22.10
C SER A 385 31.38 -10.43 -20.89
N ALA A 386 31.98 -10.81 -19.75
CA ALA A 386 31.25 -11.07 -18.51
C ALA A 386 30.49 -9.84 -17.99
N CYS A 387 31.07 -8.64 -18.11
CA CYS A 387 30.40 -7.39 -17.74
C CYS A 387 29.13 -7.17 -18.56
N ILE A 388 29.28 -7.30 -19.87
CA ILE A 388 28.23 -7.03 -20.83
C ILE A 388 27.11 -8.08 -20.68
N SER A 389 27.44 -9.36 -20.55
CA SER A 389 26.46 -10.42 -20.26
C SER A 389 25.73 -10.21 -18.93
N THR A 390 26.42 -9.74 -17.89
CA THR A 390 25.80 -9.44 -16.59
C THR A 390 24.77 -8.32 -16.71
N ILE A 391 25.11 -7.24 -17.44
CA ILE A 391 24.18 -6.14 -17.72
C ILE A 391 22.96 -6.67 -18.48
N GLY A 392 23.14 -7.40 -19.58
CA GLY A 392 22.04 -7.99 -20.36
C GLY A 392 21.15 -8.97 -19.58
N ALA A 393 21.70 -9.69 -18.60
CA ALA A 393 20.93 -10.58 -17.73
C ALA A 393 19.96 -9.82 -16.82
N ILE A 394 20.39 -8.67 -16.30
CA ILE A 394 19.57 -7.78 -15.47
C ILE A 394 18.41 -7.23 -16.28
N THR A 395 18.69 -6.79 -17.50
CA THR A 395 17.70 -6.15 -18.37
C THR A 395 16.57 -7.13 -18.73
N ALA A 396 16.92 -8.38 -19.07
CA ALA A 396 15.97 -9.46 -19.38
C ALA A 396 15.13 -9.89 -18.17
N THR A 397 15.74 -9.93 -16.97
CA THR A 397 15.02 -10.34 -15.76
C THR A 397 13.90 -9.37 -15.40
N VAL A 398 14.15 -8.06 -15.49
CA VAL A 398 13.12 -7.05 -15.25
C VAL A 398 12.01 -7.14 -16.30
N ALA A 399 12.34 -7.42 -17.56
CA ALA A 399 11.34 -7.59 -18.62
C ALA A 399 10.41 -8.80 -18.35
N SER A 400 10.94 -9.84 -17.70
CA SER A 400 10.16 -11.00 -17.26
C SER A 400 9.40 -10.79 -15.94
N GLY A 401 9.59 -9.66 -15.26
CA GLY A 401 9.09 -9.43 -13.90
C GLY A 401 9.73 -10.36 -12.87
N GLY A 402 10.99 -10.75 -13.09
CA GLY A 402 11.78 -11.64 -12.24
C GLY A 402 11.79 -13.12 -12.65
N LEU A 403 10.84 -13.58 -13.45
CA LEU A 403 10.60 -15.01 -13.72
C LEU A 403 11.66 -15.71 -14.59
N ALA A 404 12.46 -14.98 -15.37
CA ALA A 404 13.51 -15.52 -16.23
C ALA A 404 14.86 -14.88 -15.88
N ALA A 405 15.69 -15.59 -15.11
CA ALA A 405 17.08 -15.20 -14.87
C ALA A 405 17.99 -16.02 -15.80
N PRO A 406 18.60 -15.42 -16.83
CA PRO A 406 19.63 -16.12 -17.59
C PRO A 406 20.85 -16.38 -16.71
N ILE A 407 21.56 -17.49 -16.99
CA ILE A 407 22.79 -17.86 -16.26
C ILE A 407 23.83 -16.75 -16.46
N ILE A 408 24.30 -16.14 -15.37
CA ILE A 408 25.35 -15.12 -15.41
C ILE A 408 26.71 -15.83 -15.43
N PRO A 409 27.54 -15.70 -16.48
CA PRO A 409 28.85 -16.33 -16.54
C PRO A 409 29.80 -15.83 -15.42
N ALA A 410 30.69 -16.71 -14.94
CA ALA A 410 31.76 -16.30 -14.04
C ALA A 410 32.83 -15.49 -14.80
N ALA A 411 33.30 -14.39 -14.21
CA ALA A 411 34.40 -13.59 -14.76
C ALA A 411 35.76 -14.27 -14.47
N ALA A 412 36.06 -15.37 -15.17
CA ALA A 412 37.30 -16.12 -15.02
C ALA A 412 38.42 -15.54 -15.91
N GLY A 413 39.01 -14.41 -15.50
CA GLY A 413 40.23 -13.86 -16.11
C GLY A 413 41.45 -14.15 -15.24
N LYS A 414 42.52 -14.75 -15.81
CA LYS A 414 43.85 -14.85 -15.15
C LYS A 414 44.45 -13.44 -14.97
N ALA A 415 45.32 -13.29 -13.96
CA ALA A 415 46.08 -12.06 -13.74
C ALA A 415 46.84 -11.66 -15.01
N VAL A 416 46.72 -10.40 -15.42
CA VAL A 416 47.22 -9.90 -16.71
C VAL A 416 48.65 -9.40 -16.57
N GLU A 417 49.58 -9.92 -17.38
CA GLU A 417 50.90 -9.31 -17.62
C GLU A 417 50.78 -8.17 -18.65
N ALA A 418 49.99 -7.13 -18.34
CA ALA A 418 49.83 -5.96 -19.21
C ALA A 418 50.25 -4.68 -18.47
N ALA A 419 50.60 -3.63 -19.23
CA ALA A 419 50.95 -2.31 -18.70
C ALA A 419 49.98 -1.82 -17.61
N ASP A 420 50.51 -1.14 -16.58
CA ASP A 420 49.81 -0.74 -15.35
C ASP A 420 48.41 -0.12 -15.58
N LYS A 421 48.25 0.66 -16.65
CA LYS A 421 46.99 1.35 -16.97
C LYS A 421 45.86 0.39 -17.36
N THR A 422 46.16 -0.69 -18.10
CA THR A 422 45.15 -1.66 -18.53
C THR A 422 44.77 -2.63 -17.42
N ALA A 423 45.74 -3.04 -16.59
CA ALA A 423 45.44 -3.84 -15.40
C ALA A 423 44.48 -3.11 -14.44
N LYS A 424 44.62 -1.78 -14.32
CA LYS A 424 43.72 -0.93 -13.52
C LYS A 424 42.30 -0.87 -14.08
N ILE A 425 42.16 -0.71 -15.40
CA ILE A 425 40.86 -0.73 -16.11
C ILE A 425 40.13 -2.07 -15.86
N ILE A 426 40.82 -3.19 -16.06
CA ILE A 426 40.26 -4.54 -15.89
C ILE A 426 39.81 -4.76 -14.44
N LYS A 427 40.61 -4.33 -13.46
CA LYS A 427 40.28 -4.44 -12.04
C LYS A 427 39.04 -3.62 -11.68
N THR A 428 38.97 -2.36 -12.09
CA THR A 428 37.81 -1.48 -11.83
C THR A 428 36.54 -2.08 -12.42
N ILE A 429 36.59 -2.59 -13.65
CA ILE A 429 35.42 -3.22 -14.29
C ILE A 429 35.01 -4.49 -13.54
N LYS A 430 35.95 -5.34 -13.14
CA LYS A 430 35.66 -6.55 -12.36
C LYS A 430 34.97 -6.22 -11.02
N ASP A 431 35.45 -5.20 -10.31
CA ASP A 431 34.86 -4.75 -9.04
C ASP A 431 33.44 -4.18 -9.26
N VAL A 432 33.20 -3.48 -10.37
CA VAL A 432 31.87 -3.00 -10.76
C VAL A 432 30.94 -4.16 -11.11
N ILE A 433 31.41 -5.20 -11.81
CA ILE A 433 30.62 -6.40 -12.15
C ILE A 433 30.09 -7.10 -10.89
N GLU A 434 30.96 -7.35 -9.91
CA GLU A 434 30.53 -8.05 -8.69
C GLU A 434 29.49 -7.23 -7.92
N LYS A 435 29.67 -5.90 -7.85
CA LYS A 435 28.65 -5.01 -7.29
C LYS A 435 27.34 -5.06 -8.08
N ILE A 436 27.38 -5.02 -9.41
CA ILE A 436 26.19 -5.15 -10.26
C ILE A 436 25.46 -6.49 -10.04
N LYS A 437 26.20 -7.60 -9.89
CA LYS A 437 25.62 -8.92 -9.56
C LYS A 437 24.96 -8.94 -8.18
N GLU A 438 25.57 -8.32 -7.17
CA GLU A 438 24.98 -8.21 -5.84
C GLU A 438 23.69 -7.39 -5.85
N LEU A 439 23.68 -6.25 -6.57
CA LEU A 439 22.48 -5.44 -6.76
C LEU A 439 21.37 -6.27 -7.42
N TYR A 440 21.70 -7.05 -8.44
CA TYR A 440 20.76 -7.93 -9.14
C TYR A 440 20.12 -8.99 -8.24
N LYS A 441 20.92 -9.69 -7.42
CA LYS A 441 20.42 -10.70 -6.47
C LYS A 441 19.39 -10.11 -5.50
N LYS A 442 19.52 -8.83 -5.16
CA LYS A 442 18.56 -8.08 -4.34
C LYS A 442 17.33 -7.64 -5.13
N HIS A 443 17.49 -7.27 -6.41
CA HIS A 443 16.43 -6.73 -7.27
C HIS A 443 15.38 -7.76 -7.68
N LYS A 444 15.82 -8.97 -8.05
CA LYS A 444 14.96 -10.02 -8.60
C LYS A 444 13.75 -10.37 -7.72
N PRO A 445 13.91 -10.74 -6.42
CA PRO A 445 12.77 -11.13 -5.59
C PRO A 445 11.78 -9.97 -5.38
N ILE A 446 12.24 -8.72 -5.40
CA ILE A 446 11.38 -7.55 -5.22
C ILE A 446 10.43 -7.37 -6.42
N LEU A 447 10.95 -7.55 -7.64
CA LEU A 447 10.16 -7.44 -8.87
C LEU A 447 9.07 -8.53 -8.95
N GLU A 448 9.41 -9.76 -8.58
CA GLU A 448 8.45 -10.88 -8.57
C GLU A 448 7.32 -10.61 -7.59
N LYS A 449 7.66 -10.16 -6.37
CA LYS A 449 6.68 -9.88 -5.32
C LYS A 449 5.76 -8.70 -5.66
N LEU A 450 6.31 -7.63 -6.25
CA LEU A 450 5.52 -6.48 -6.67
C LEU A 450 4.58 -6.81 -7.85
N LYS A 451 5.03 -7.67 -8.77
CA LYS A 451 4.17 -8.20 -9.84
C LYS A 451 3.00 -9.00 -9.27
N LYS A 452 3.30 -9.97 -8.39
CA LYS A 452 2.29 -10.77 -7.69
C LYS A 452 1.30 -9.89 -6.93
N LEU A 453 1.77 -8.87 -6.19
CA LEU A 453 0.89 -7.96 -5.46
C LEU A 453 -0.12 -7.26 -6.39
N ALA A 454 0.33 -6.70 -7.52
CA ALA A 454 -0.59 -6.05 -8.44
C ALA A 454 -1.57 -7.03 -9.09
N GLU A 455 -1.14 -8.25 -9.40
CA GLU A 455 -2.01 -9.32 -9.91
C GLU A 455 -3.09 -9.69 -8.88
N THR A 456 -2.72 -9.79 -7.60
CA THR A 456 -3.66 -10.03 -6.49
C THR A 456 -4.66 -8.88 -6.36
N ILE A 457 -4.19 -7.62 -6.36
CA ILE A 457 -5.08 -6.44 -6.26
C ILE A 457 -6.02 -6.37 -7.47
N GLN A 458 -5.51 -6.63 -8.67
CA GLN A 458 -6.32 -6.69 -9.88
C GLN A 458 -7.42 -7.75 -9.78
N ALA A 459 -7.10 -8.95 -9.28
CA ALA A 459 -8.07 -10.01 -9.08
C ALA A 459 -9.18 -9.61 -8.10
N VAL A 460 -8.82 -8.91 -7.01
CA VAL A 460 -9.79 -8.37 -6.03
C VAL A 460 -10.70 -7.33 -6.66
N VAL A 461 -10.15 -6.34 -7.37
CA VAL A 461 -10.93 -5.31 -8.08
C VAL A 461 -11.87 -5.95 -9.10
N THR A 462 -11.37 -6.90 -9.90
CA THR A 462 -12.19 -7.61 -10.89
C THR A 462 -13.31 -8.41 -10.22
N ALA A 463 -13.03 -9.12 -9.13
CA ALA A 463 -14.04 -9.86 -8.38
C ALA A 463 -15.12 -8.92 -7.80
N LEU A 464 -14.72 -7.79 -7.21
CA LEU A 464 -15.64 -6.79 -6.68
C LEU A 464 -16.49 -6.16 -7.79
N ASN A 465 -15.90 -5.78 -8.92
CA ASN A 465 -16.67 -5.21 -10.04
C ASN A 465 -17.66 -6.22 -10.66
N ALA A 466 -17.28 -7.49 -10.73
CA ALA A 466 -18.16 -8.54 -11.26
C ALA A 466 -19.29 -8.91 -10.28
N SER A 467 -19.07 -8.73 -8.97
CA SER A 467 -20.05 -9.17 -7.98
C SER A 467 -21.27 -8.24 -7.90
N LYS A 468 -22.45 -8.78 -7.62
CA LYS A 468 -23.59 -7.95 -7.20
C LYS A 468 -23.65 -7.80 -5.67
N THR A 469 -23.16 -8.79 -4.95
CA THR A 469 -23.12 -8.82 -3.49
C THR A 469 -21.75 -9.26 -2.98
N LEU A 470 -21.45 -8.98 -1.70
CA LEU A 470 -20.20 -9.44 -1.05
C LEU A 470 -20.16 -10.95 -0.77
N GLN A 471 -21.30 -11.65 -0.91
CA GLN A 471 -21.43 -13.09 -0.62
C GLN A 471 -21.05 -13.97 -1.82
N GLU A 472 -20.90 -13.37 -3.01
CA GLU A 472 -20.29 -14.01 -4.16
C GLU A 472 -18.78 -14.11 -3.91
N LYS A 473 -18.16 -15.24 -4.26
CA LYS A 473 -16.73 -15.52 -4.02
C LYS A 473 -15.87 -14.29 -4.36
N THR A 474 -15.41 -13.60 -3.33
CA THR A 474 -14.54 -12.44 -3.48
C THR A 474 -13.11 -12.93 -3.40
N ALA A 475 -12.25 -12.49 -4.33
CA ALA A 475 -10.84 -12.83 -4.26
C ALA A 475 -10.23 -12.25 -2.97
N ILE A 476 -9.64 -13.12 -2.15
CA ILE A 476 -9.00 -12.77 -0.89
C ILE A 476 -7.57 -12.31 -1.17
N GLN A 477 -7.11 -11.27 -0.47
CA GLN A 477 -5.71 -10.88 -0.51
C GLN A 477 -4.91 -11.68 0.51
N ARG A 478 -3.83 -12.31 0.05
CA ARG A 478 -2.74 -12.83 0.90
C ARG A 478 -1.47 -12.06 0.57
N PRO A 479 -1.22 -10.92 1.22
CA PRO A 479 -0.03 -10.14 0.95
C PRO A 479 1.21 -10.96 1.28
N ASP A 480 2.24 -10.92 0.43
CA ASP A 480 3.54 -11.47 0.79
C ASP A 480 4.10 -10.68 1.99
N MET A 481 4.28 -11.38 3.12
CA MET A 481 4.72 -10.77 4.37
C MET A 481 6.20 -10.36 4.35
N SER A 482 6.97 -10.87 3.38
CA SER A 482 8.38 -10.55 3.14
C SER A 482 8.59 -9.51 2.04
N LEU A 483 7.53 -8.78 1.68
CA LEU A 483 7.54 -7.74 0.65
C LEU A 483 8.35 -6.51 1.11
N ASP A 484 9.67 -6.57 0.89
CA ASP A 484 10.59 -5.43 1.00
C ASP A 484 10.71 -4.74 -0.38
N ILE A 485 9.71 -3.92 -0.73
CA ILE A 485 9.74 -3.09 -1.96
C ILE A 485 10.82 -1.99 -1.88
N TYR A 486 11.40 -1.78 -0.71
CA TYR A 486 12.01 -0.51 -0.32
C TYR A 486 13.27 -0.18 -1.12
N ASN A 487 14.07 -1.18 -1.53
CA ASN A 487 15.33 -0.96 -2.26
C ASN A 487 15.23 -0.89 -3.80
N ALA A 488 14.11 -1.25 -4.44
CA ALA A 488 14.11 -1.46 -5.90
C ALA A 488 14.37 -0.21 -6.77
N THR A 489 13.98 1.00 -6.35
CA THR A 489 14.27 2.23 -7.12
C THR A 489 15.68 2.75 -6.85
N ALA A 490 16.14 2.71 -5.60
CA ALA A 490 17.51 3.07 -5.21
C ALA A 490 18.55 2.14 -5.86
N LEU A 491 18.23 0.85 -6.00
CA LEU A 491 19.08 -0.10 -6.71
C LEU A 491 19.24 0.26 -8.21
N TRP A 492 18.25 0.90 -8.85
CA TRP A 492 18.40 1.46 -10.21
C TRP A 492 19.28 2.72 -10.24
N ASP A 493 19.25 3.56 -9.20
CA ASP A 493 20.20 4.69 -9.06
C ASP A 493 21.64 4.18 -8.92
N ILE A 494 21.86 3.17 -8.08
CA ILE A 494 23.17 2.55 -7.92
C ILE A 494 23.60 1.88 -9.23
N PHE A 495 22.69 1.20 -9.93
CA PHE A 495 22.99 0.62 -11.24
C PHE A 495 23.42 1.69 -12.25
N LYS A 496 22.73 2.84 -12.32
CA LYS A 496 23.13 3.98 -13.17
C LYS A 496 24.54 4.46 -12.84
N GLU A 497 24.83 4.70 -11.56
CA GLU A 497 26.15 5.13 -11.10
C GLU A 497 27.24 4.13 -11.52
N LYS A 498 26.94 2.83 -11.49
CA LYS A 498 27.87 1.78 -11.94
C LYS A 498 28.04 1.75 -13.45
N VAL A 499 26.99 2.00 -14.23
CA VAL A 499 27.08 2.16 -15.68
C VAL A 499 27.92 3.39 -16.04
N ASP A 500 27.69 4.53 -15.38
CA ASP A 500 28.46 5.76 -15.58
C ASP A 500 29.95 5.53 -15.22
N GLN A 501 30.25 4.78 -14.15
CA GLN A 501 31.63 4.35 -13.81
C GLN A 501 32.28 3.50 -14.90
N ILE A 502 31.53 2.61 -15.57
CA ILE A 502 32.05 1.82 -16.69
C ILE A 502 32.36 2.74 -17.88
N GLU A 503 31.46 3.66 -18.22
CA GLU A 503 31.63 4.61 -19.32
C GLU A 503 32.86 5.50 -19.14
N GLU A 504 33.04 6.07 -17.94
CA GLU A 504 34.24 6.83 -17.57
C GLU A 504 35.51 5.98 -17.71
N THR A 505 35.45 4.71 -17.27
CA THR A 505 36.59 3.80 -17.34
C THR A 505 36.97 3.44 -18.77
N VAL A 506 36.00 3.34 -19.68
CA VAL A 506 36.24 3.05 -21.11
C VAL A 506 36.29 4.32 -21.97
N ALA A 507 36.24 5.50 -21.38
CA ALA A 507 36.19 6.77 -22.11
C ALA A 507 37.40 6.94 -23.05
N THR A 508 38.58 6.46 -22.64
CA THR A 508 39.83 6.51 -23.42
C THR A 508 39.90 5.50 -24.57
N ILE A 509 38.88 4.63 -24.71
CA ILE A 509 38.76 3.65 -25.79
C ILE A 509 37.79 4.21 -26.82
N GLU A 510 38.24 4.37 -28.07
CA GLU A 510 37.43 4.92 -29.16
C GLU A 510 36.93 3.80 -30.07
N PHE A 511 35.60 3.66 -30.14
CA PHE A 511 34.92 2.92 -31.19
C PHE A 511 33.47 3.43 -31.33
N PRO A 512 32.83 3.30 -32.51
CA PRO A 512 31.57 3.98 -32.82
C PRO A 512 30.37 3.63 -31.91
N ALA A 513 30.23 2.36 -31.51
CA ALA A 513 29.05 1.87 -30.79
C ALA A 513 28.95 2.30 -29.30
N LYS A 514 29.93 3.05 -28.78
CA LYS A 514 30.03 3.43 -27.36
C LYS A 514 28.89 4.34 -26.91
N GLU A 515 28.66 5.43 -27.64
CA GLU A 515 27.69 6.46 -27.23
C GLU A 515 26.26 5.94 -27.25
N GLU A 516 25.88 5.23 -28.31
CA GLU A 516 24.53 4.66 -28.47
C GLU A 516 24.24 3.59 -27.40
N TYR A 517 25.23 2.76 -27.05
CA TYR A 517 25.09 1.74 -26.01
C TYR A 517 24.85 2.35 -24.62
N PHE A 518 25.69 3.31 -24.19
CA PHE A 518 25.52 3.95 -22.88
C PHE A 518 24.27 4.82 -22.80
N PHE A 519 23.88 5.48 -23.90
CA PHE A 519 22.61 6.18 -24.00
C PHE A 519 21.42 5.21 -23.83
N ALA A 520 21.45 4.05 -24.49
CA ALA A 520 20.42 3.02 -24.35
C ALA A 520 20.35 2.47 -22.92
N LEU A 521 21.49 2.26 -22.26
CA LEU A 521 21.54 1.83 -20.84
C LEU A 521 20.96 2.87 -19.89
N ARG A 522 21.29 4.16 -20.05
CA ARG A 522 20.68 5.24 -19.23
C ARG A 522 19.17 5.30 -19.44
N THR A 523 18.73 5.17 -20.68
CA THR A 523 17.30 5.12 -21.04
C THR A 523 16.61 3.89 -20.41
N LEU A 524 17.29 2.75 -20.34
CA LEU A 524 16.79 1.56 -19.66
C LEU A 524 16.56 1.81 -18.16
N VAL A 525 17.50 2.46 -17.48
CA VAL A 525 17.36 2.80 -16.05
C VAL A 525 16.11 3.64 -15.82
N ILE A 526 15.92 4.66 -16.66
CA ILE A 526 14.74 5.54 -16.60
C ILE A 526 13.48 4.70 -16.79
N ASN A 527 13.40 3.90 -17.85
CA ASN A 527 12.24 3.05 -18.12
C ASN A 527 11.96 2.02 -17.03
N GLY A 528 13.00 1.41 -16.45
CA GLY A 528 12.89 0.40 -15.40
C GLY A 528 12.37 1.00 -14.09
N LYS A 529 12.80 2.23 -13.77
CA LYS A 529 12.22 3.02 -12.69
C LYS A 529 10.77 3.38 -13.00
N THR A 530 10.47 3.93 -14.18
CA THR A 530 9.10 4.30 -14.57
C THR A 530 8.14 3.09 -14.48
N TYR A 531 8.58 1.90 -14.91
CA TYR A 531 7.80 0.67 -14.79
C TYR A 531 7.51 0.29 -13.32
N LEU A 532 8.54 0.24 -12.47
CA LEU A 532 8.37 -0.02 -11.04
C LEU A 532 7.41 0.96 -10.36
N GLN A 533 7.48 2.22 -10.77
CA GLN A 533 6.74 3.31 -10.17
C GLN A 533 5.26 3.32 -10.60
N THR A 534 4.99 3.04 -11.87
CA THR A 534 3.61 2.88 -12.37
C THR A 534 2.95 1.62 -11.80
N GLN A 535 3.73 0.56 -11.57
CA GLN A 535 3.29 -0.64 -10.85
C GLN A 535 2.91 -0.34 -9.39
N GLU A 536 3.71 0.46 -8.67
CA GLU A 536 3.41 0.92 -7.30
C GLU A 536 2.12 1.75 -7.25
N ASN A 537 1.95 2.71 -8.17
CA ASN A 537 0.73 3.52 -8.27
C ASN A 537 -0.50 2.64 -8.57
N LEU A 538 -0.39 1.65 -9.46
CA LEU A 538 -1.46 0.70 -9.74
C LEU A 538 -1.92 -0.03 -8.47
N CYS A 539 -0.98 -0.49 -7.63
CA CYS A 539 -1.32 -1.13 -6.36
C CYS A 539 -2.07 -0.17 -5.42
N GLN A 540 -1.62 1.09 -5.30
CA GLN A 540 -2.28 2.08 -4.44
C GLN A 540 -3.71 2.37 -4.90
N ARG A 541 -3.90 2.67 -6.20
CA ARG A 541 -5.23 2.97 -6.76
C ARG A 541 -6.15 1.75 -6.75
N GLY A 542 -5.60 0.54 -6.91
CA GLY A 542 -6.39 -0.68 -6.81
C GLY A 542 -6.89 -0.96 -5.39
N ASN A 543 -6.07 -0.69 -4.37
CA ASN A 543 -6.50 -0.78 -2.97
C ASN A 543 -7.58 0.27 -2.65
N GLU A 544 -7.40 1.51 -3.10
CA GLU A 544 -8.38 2.58 -2.93
C GLU A 544 -9.74 2.21 -3.55
N LEU A 545 -9.73 1.76 -4.81
CA LEU A 545 -10.94 1.29 -5.50
C LEU A 545 -11.58 0.09 -4.79
N ALA A 546 -10.78 -0.90 -4.35
CA ALA A 546 -11.31 -2.06 -3.65
C ALA A 546 -12.03 -1.69 -2.34
N ILE A 547 -11.48 -0.75 -1.56
CA ILE A 547 -12.15 -0.23 -0.35
C ILE A 547 -13.49 0.44 -0.71
N ILE A 548 -13.52 1.28 -1.75
CA ILE A 548 -14.73 2.02 -2.14
C ILE A 548 -15.82 1.05 -2.61
N LEU A 549 -15.47 0.12 -3.51
CA LEU A 549 -16.39 -0.91 -4.02
C LEU A 549 -16.94 -1.80 -2.90
N LEU A 550 -16.09 -2.21 -1.96
CA LEU A 550 -16.48 -2.98 -0.78
C LEU A 550 -17.55 -2.24 0.03
N LYS A 551 -17.34 -0.96 0.29
CA LYS A 551 -18.23 -0.15 1.14
C LYS A 551 -19.59 0.10 0.50
N VAL A 552 -19.62 0.40 -0.80
CA VAL A 552 -20.88 0.54 -1.56
C VAL A 552 -21.70 -0.75 -1.48
N LYS A 553 -21.05 -1.92 -1.61
CA LYS A 553 -21.73 -3.23 -1.53
C LYS A 553 -22.25 -3.55 -0.13
N LEU A 554 -21.49 -3.27 0.92
CA LEU A 554 -21.94 -3.48 2.31
C LEU A 554 -23.17 -2.62 2.64
N GLN A 555 -23.21 -1.37 2.14
CA GLN A 555 -24.34 -0.46 2.34
C GLN A 555 -25.66 -1.02 1.78
N HIS A 556 -25.65 -1.52 0.54
CA HIS A 556 -26.87 -2.03 -0.10
C HIS A 556 -27.50 -3.22 0.63
N LYS A 557 -26.68 -4.10 1.20
CA LYS A 557 -27.15 -5.31 1.91
C LYS A 557 -27.91 -4.98 3.20
N GLU A 558 -27.50 -3.94 3.90
CA GLU A 558 -27.96 -3.68 5.27
C GLU A 558 -29.16 -2.75 5.34
N LYS A 559 -29.40 -1.94 4.30
CA LYS A 559 -30.54 -1.01 4.19
C LYS A 559 -31.89 -1.67 4.50
N GLN A 560 -32.22 -2.77 3.82
CA GLN A 560 -33.51 -3.45 4.00
C GLN A 560 -33.72 -3.98 5.43
N ARG A 561 -32.67 -4.48 6.08
CA ARG A 561 -32.76 -5.07 7.42
C ARG A 561 -32.88 -4.01 8.51
N LEU A 562 -32.20 -2.87 8.34
CA LEU A 562 -32.36 -1.74 9.25
C LEU A 562 -33.79 -1.22 9.25
N THR A 563 -34.41 -1.10 8.07
CA THR A 563 -35.82 -0.70 7.97
C THR A 563 -36.76 -1.65 8.71
N LEU A 564 -36.49 -2.96 8.69
CA LEU A 564 -37.25 -3.96 9.45
C LEU A 564 -37.01 -3.84 10.97
N SER A 565 -35.76 -3.59 11.38
CA SER A 565 -35.36 -3.44 12.78
C SER A 565 -36.02 -2.24 13.46
N ALA A 566 -36.25 -1.16 12.70
CA ALA A 566 -36.95 0.02 13.20
C ALA A 566 -38.34 -0.31 13.76
N LYS A 567 -39.13 -1.13 13.05
CA LYS A 567 -40.47 -1.55 13.46
C LYS A 567 -40.44 -2.51 14.66
N ALA A 568 -39.41 -3.35 14.76
CA ALA A 568 -39.22 -4.33 15.82
C ALA A 568 -38.82 -3.73 17.18
N THR A 569 -38.11 -2.59 17.16
CA THR A 569 -37.56 -1.93 18.36
C THR A 569 -38.66 -1.40 19.31
N GLU A 570 -39.89 -1.28 18.82
CA GLU A 570 -41.07 -0.88 19.59
C GLU A 570 -41.50 -1.95 20.63
N GLN A 571 -41.15 -3.23 20.41
CA GLN A 571 -41.76 -4.35 21.13
C GLN A 571 -40.83 -5.11 22.09
N GLN A 572 -39.50 -5.01 21.95
CA GLN A 572 -38.53 -5.84 22.69
C GLN A 572 -37.23 -5.10 23.05
N GLY A 573 -36.90 -5.01 24.34
CA GLY A 573 -35.66 -4.37 24.82
C GLY A 573 -34.37 -5.02 24.32
N ALA A 574 -34.36 -6.34 24.10
CA ALA A 574 -33.19 -7.03 23.53
C ALA A 574 -32.90 -6.64 22.07
N VAL A 575 -33.92 -6.22 21.29
CA VAL A 575 -33.74 -5.68 19.93
C VAL A 575 -33.04 -4.32 19.99
N LEU A 576 -33.35 -3.50 21.01
CA LEU A 576 -32.72 -2.19 21.22
C LEU A 576 -31.19 -2.34 21.45
N ASP A 577 -30.76 -3.28 22.27
CA ASP A 577 -29.32 -3.52 22.53
C ASP A 577 -28.58 -4.04 21.30
N LEU A 578 -29.22 -4.94 20.52
CA LEU A 578 -28.67 -5.42 19.25
C LEU A 578 -28.53 -4.29 18.24
N LEU A 579 -29.53 -3.39 18.18
CA LEU A 579 -29.51 -2.25 17.29
C LEU A 579 -28.46 -1.22 17.70
N LYS A 580 -28.25 -0.97 19.00
CA LYS A 580 -27.16 -0.11 19.50
C LYS A 580 -25.80 -0.63 19.06
N ARG A 581 -25.55 -1.94 19.18
CA ARG A 581 -24.31 -2.58 18.72
C ARG A 581 -24.13 -2.46 17.21
N ALA A 582 -25.16 -2.77 16.43
CA ALA A 582 -25.11 -2.67 14.97
C ALA A 582 -24.89 -1.22 14.49
N MET A 583 -25.47 -0.24 15.17
CA MET A 583 -25.30 1.18 14.86
C MET A 583 -23.93 1.72 15.29
N PHE A 584 -23.36 1.17 16.37
CA PHE A 584 -21.99 1.46 16.76
C PHE A 584 -20.98 0.93 15.73
N ASP A 585 -21.16 -0.31 15.24
CA ASP A 585 -20.33 -0.87 14.17
C ASP A 585 -20.40 -0.02 12.88
N ARG A 586 -21.59 0.53 12.57
CA ARG A 586 -21.77 1.52 11.49
C ARG A 586 -21.05 2.84 11.75
N LEU A 587 -21.11 3.35 12.98
CA LEU A 587 -20.40 4.57 13.37
C LEU A 587 -18.89 4.42 13.18
N LEU A 588 -18.32 3.30 13.60
CA LEU A 588 -16.91 2.99 13.36
C LEU A 588 -16.58 2.92 11.87
N SER A 589 -17.50 2.38 11.05
CA SER A 589 -17.34 2.32 9.59
C SER A 589 -17.33 3.72 8.94
N ILE A 590 -18.22 4.61 9.37
CA ILE A 590 -18.28 6.00 8.91
C ILE A 590 -17.05 6.79 9.40
N ARG A 591 -16.64 6.64 10.66
CA ARG A 591 -15.41 7.27 11.17
C ARG A 591 -14.17 6.76 10.43
N SER A 592 -14.14 5.49 10.03
CA SER A 592 -13.07 4.93 9.20
C SER A 592 -13.06 5.50 7.77
N LEU A 593 -14.21 5.93 7.25
CA LEU A 593 -14.30 6.66 5.98
C LEU A 593 -13.79 8.10 6.12
N VAL A 594 -14.24 8.81 7.15
CA VAL A 594 -13.75 10.16 7.48
C VAL A 594 -12.23 10.13 7.71
N PHE A 595 -11.71 9.11 8.39
CA PHE A 595 -10.27 8.88 8.55
C PHE A 595 -9.53 8.84 7.21
N LEU A 596 -10.06 8.13 6.21
CA LEU A 596 -9.44 8.05 4.88
C LEU A 596 -9.45 9.41 4.18
N ASP A 597 -10.52 10.20 4.32
CA ASP A 597 -10.58 11.55 3.75
C ASP A 597 -9.57 12.49 4.38
N PHE A 598 -9.41 12.40 5.70
CA PHE A 598 -8.35 13.12 6.41
C PHE A 598 -6.96 12.64 6.02
N TYR A 599 -6.80 11.34 5.77
CA TYR A 599 -5.55 10.77 5.29
C TYR A 599 -5.19 11.35 3.91
N ILE A 600 -6.16 11.40 2.98
CA ILE A 600 -6.02 12.04 1.66
C ILE A 600 -5.71 13.54 1.82
N TYR A 601 -6.46 14.26 2.65
CA TYR A 601 -6.25 15.69 2.88
C TYR A 601 -4.88 15.98 3.49
N SER A 602 -4.41 15.10 4.38
CA SER A 602 -3.07 15.12 4.94
C SER A 602 -2.00 14.96 3.87
N GLU A 603 -2.16 14.00 2.95
CA GLU A 603 -1.23 13.81 1.83
C GLU A 603 -1.22 15.02 0.88
N ALA A 604 -2.39 15.59 0.58
CA ALA A 604 -2.50 16.83 -0.20
C ALA A 604 -1.81 18.02 0.49
N TYR A 605 -1.96 18.15 1.81
CA TYR A 605 -1.28 19.16 2.60
C TYR A 605 0.24 18.96 2.63
N MET A 606 0.70 17.73 2.87
CA MET A 606 2.12 17.39 2.90
C MET A 606 2.79 17.72 1.56
N PHE A 607 2.11 17.48 0.45
CA PHE A 607 2.55 17.90 -0.88
C PHE A 607 2.51 19.42 -1.08
N HIS A 608 1.44 20.07 -0.63
CA HIS A 608 1.27 21.53 -0.75
C HIS A 608 2.38 22.30 -0.01
N ALA A 609 2.67 21.87 1.22
CA ALA A 609 3.62 22.49 2.14
C ALA A 609 5.03 21.87 2.09
N LEU A 610 5.25 20.82 1.26
CA LEU A 610 6.50 20.06 1.15
C LEU A 610 7.07 19.60 2.50
N THR A 611 6.19 19.06 3.34
CA THR A 611 6.50 18.56 4.68
C THR A 611 6.23 17.05 4.78
N ASP A 612 7.03 16.38 5.59
CA ASP A 612 6.88 14.97 5.97
C ASP A 612 6.01 14.80 7.22
N LYS A 613 5.56 15.91 7.82
CA LYS A 613 4.78 15.92 9.06
C LYS A 613 3.36 16.40 8.79
N PRO A 614 2.35 15.56 9.06
CA PRO A 614 0.97 16.01 9.02
C PRO A 614 0.70 17.00 10.17
N PRO A 615 -0.24 17.96 10.01
CA PRO A 615 -0.51 18.98 11.01
C PRO A 615 -1.36 18.45 12.18
N VAL A 616 -1.96 17.26 12.04
CA VAL A 616 -2.82 16.62 13.04
C VAL A 616 -2.56 15.12 13.08
N ASN A 617 -2.91 14.50 14.21
CA ASN A 617 -2.95 13.04 14.33
C ASN A 617 -4.38 12.55 14.06
N ILE A 618 -4.53 11.61 13.13
CA ILE A 618 -5.82 11.14 12.64
C ILE A 618 -6.06 9.73 13.19
N SER A 619 -7.26 9.44 13.70
CA SER A 619 -7.59 8.12 14.28
C SER A 619 -9.01 7.70 13.91
N PRO A 620 -9.24 6.49 13.36
CA PRO A 620 -10.54 6.04 12.88
C PRO A 620 -11.61 5.87 13.98
N VAL A 621 -11.24 6.02 15.25
CA VAL A 621 -12.17 5.95 16.39
C VAL A 621 -12.47 7.31 17.03
N LYS A 622 -11.78 8.37 16.60
CA LYS A 622 -11.97 9.75 17.10
C LYS A 622 -13.41 10.23 16.82
N PRO A 623 -14.06 10.96 17.73
CA PRO A 623 -15.38 11.55 17.49
C PRO A 623 -15.38 12.43 16.23
N VAL A 624 -16.53 12.57 15.56
CA VAL A 624 -16.63 13.42 14.36
C VAL A 624 -16.44 14.90 14.71
N LEU A 625 -16.86 15.34 15.89
CA LEU A 625 -16.60 16.72 16.36
C LEU A 625 -15.11 17.05 16.44
N ASP A 626 -14.34 16.11 16.94
CA ASP A 626 -12.89 16.20 17.04
C ASP A 626 -12.22 16.26 15.65
N TYR A 627 -12.84 15.66 14.63
CA TYR A 627 -12.43 15.81 13.24
C TYR A 627 -12.74 17.22 12.70
N LEU A 628 -13.83 17.87 13.11
CA LEU A 628 -14.09 19.27 12.75
C LEU A 628 -12.98 20.20 13.25
N GLU A 629 -12.47 19.97 14.46
CA GLU A 629 -11.30 20.70 14.98
C GLU A 629 -10.04 20.44 14.14
N ASP A 630 -9.80 19.18 13.74
CA ASP A 630 -8.67 18.83 12.89
C ASP A 630 -8.79 19.48 11.50
N ALA A 631 -9.99 19.55 10.93
CA ALA A 631 -10.25 20.27 9.69
C ALA A 631 -9.91 21.76 9.84
N ALA A 632 -10.31 22.39 10.96
CA ALA A 632 -9.97 23.78 11.24
C ALA A 632 -8.44 23.98 11.39
N ARG A 633 -7.73 23.03 12.01
CA ARG A 633 -6.26 23.05 12.10
C ARG A 633 -5.60 22.92 10.74
N PHE A 634 -6.09 22.04 9.86
CA PHE A 634 -5.61 21.96 8.48
C PHE A 634 -5.79 23.29 7.76
N GLN A 635 -6.99 23.87 7.82
CA GLN A 635 -7.29 25.14 7.16
C GLN A 635 -6.41 26.28 7.70
N GLY A 636 -6.21 26.36 9.02
CA GLY A 636 -5.30 27.32 9.64
C GLY A 636 -3.85 27.13 9.19
N ASN A 637 -3.38 25.89 9.05
CA ASN A 637 -2.03 25.59 8.58
C ASN A 637 -1.85 25.90 7.08
N VAL A 638 -2.87 25.68 6.25
CA VAL A 638 -2.85 26.08 4.83
C VAL A 638 -2.79 27.60 4.71
N ALA A 639 -3.60 28.33 5.49
CA ALA A 639 -3.58 29.79 5.52
C ALA A 639 -2.23 30.33 6.02
N ALA A 640 -1.67 29.74 7.09
CA ALA A 640 -0.37 30.11 7.63
C ALA A 640 0.79 29.80 6.65
N PHE A 641 0.68 28.74 5.86
CA PHE A 641 1.62 28.47 4.79
C PHE A 641 1.57 29.59 3.74
N GLY A 642 0.38 29.93 3.26
CA GLY A 642 0.18 30.98 2.27
C GLY A 642 0.62 32.38 2.73
N SER A 643 0.56 32.67 4.03
CA SER A 643 1.03 33.97 4.57
C SER A 643 2.55 34.07 4.71
N ARG A 644 3.26 32.94 4.80
CA ARG A 644 4.72 32.90 5.00
C ARG A 644 5.50 32.64 3.72
N VAL A 645 4.92 31.86 2.81
CA VAL A 645 5.59 31.41 1.59
C VAL A 645 5.15 32.27 0.41
N MET A 646 6.07 33.08 -0.08
CA MET A 646 5.85 33.90 -1.27
C MET A 646 5.93 33.04 -2.53
N VAL A 647 4.78 32.85 -3.19
CA VAL A 647 4.69 32.14 -4.47
C VAL A 647 4.80 33.14 -5.61
N GLN A 648 5.72 32.90 -6.54
CA GLN A 648 5.95 33.72 -7.73
C GLN A 648 5.76 32.89 -8.99
N GLN A 649 5.62 33.53 -10.15
CA GLN A 649 5.56 32.83 -11.43
C GLN A 649 6.87 32.98 -12.20
N ARG A 650 7.34 31.87 -12.79
CA ARG A 650 8.52 31.85 -13.66
C ARG A 650 8.26 30.95 -14.88
N LYS A 651 8.74 31.40 -16.03
CA LYS A 651 8.83 30.58 -17.24
C LYS A 651 10.19 29.89 -17.29
N PHE A 652 10.17 28.58 -17.44
CA PHE A 652 11.33 27.76 -17.75
C PHE A 652 11.25 27.31 -19.22
N SER A 653 12.39 27.22 -19.90
CA SER A 653 12.44 26.77 -21.29
C SER A 653 13.65 25.89 -21.52
N ILE A 654 13.44 24.80 -22.25
CA ILE A 654 14.50 23.88 -22.67
C ILE A 654 14.36 23.55 -24.15
N LEU A 655 15.50 23.31 -24.81
CA LEU A 655 15.57 22.75 -26.15
C LEU A 655 16.32 21.42 -26.04
N THR A 656 15.68 20.32 -26.46
CA THR A 656 16.23 18.97 -26.28
C THR A 656 15.82 18.04 -27.41
N CYS A 657 16.57 16.95 -27.62
CA CYS A 657 16.11 15.82 -28.44
C CYS A 657 15.34 14.77 -27.62
N GLY A 658 15.15 15.00 -26.32
CA GLY A 658 14.50 14.05 -25.41
C GLY A 658 15.31 12.77 -25.26
N ASP A 659 14.65 11.63 -25.40
CA ASP A 659 15.25 10.30 -25.39
C ASP A 659 15.69 9.81 -26.78
N ALA A 660 15.86 10.73 -27.74
CA ALA A 660 16.56 10.49 -28.98
C ALA A 660 18.04 10.90 -28.87
N VAL A 661 18.92 10.11 -29.51
CA VAL A 661 20.39 10.33 -29.47
C VAL A 661 20.78 11.67 -30.09
N ASN A 662 20.10 12.06 -31.17
CA ASN A 662 20.36 13.28 -31.93
C ASN A 662 19.09 13.69 -32.73
N THR A 663 19.19 14.80 -33.48
CA THR A 663 18.08 15.35 -34.28
C THR A 663 17.62 14.41 -35.40
N SER A 664 18.52 13.63 -36.00
CA SER A 664 18.16 12.62 -37.02
C SER A 664 17.33 11.49 -36.41
N SER A 665 17.74 10.97 -35.26
CA SER A 665 16.99 9.94 -34.52
C SER A 665 15.63 10.48 -34.06
N LEU A 666 15.57 11.75 -33.65
CA LEU A 666 14.31 12.42 -33.30
C LEU A 666 13.36 12.49 -34.50
N ARG A 667 13.86 12.93 -35.67
CA ARG A 667 13.11 12.99 -36.92
C ARG A 667 12.53 11.62 -37.28
N ASP A 668 13.34 10.57 -37.20
CA ASP A 668 12.89 9.21 -37.51
C ASP A 668 11.79 8.72 -36.58
N ARG A 669 11.83 9.10 -35.29
CA ARG A 669 10.78 8.78 -34.32
C ARG A 669 9.48 9.52 -34.65
N LEU A 670 9.56 10.82 -34.91
CA LEU A 670 8.40 11.64 -35.24
C LEU A 670 7.71 11.16 -36.53
N LEU A 671 8.48 10.87 -37.60
CA LEU A 671 7.95 10.33 -38.86
C LEU A 671 7.26 8.97 -38.69
N LYS A 672 7.68 8.16 -37.72
CA LYS A 672 7.06 6.88 -37.37
C LYS A 672 5.90 7.02 -36.37
N ASN A 673 5.46 8.26 -36.08
CA ASN A 673 4.47 8.58 -35.04
C ASN A 673 4.79 7.94 -33.68
N LYS A 674 6.07 7.82 -33.33
CA LYS A 674 6.49 7.32 -32.02
C LYS A 674 6.56 8.47 -31.03
N SER A 675 6.12 8.23 -29.80
CA SER A 675 6.29 9.20 -28.72
C SER A 675 7.77 9.47 -28.43
N VAL A 676 8.08 10.71 -28.05
CA VAL A 676 9.40 11.16 -27.61
C VAL A 676 9.30 11.53 -26.14
N PHE A 677 10.29 11.17 -25.34
CA PHE A 677 10.24 11.40 -23.90
C PHE A 677 11.28 12.41 -23.47
N VAL A 678 10.90 13.33 -22.59
CA VAL A 678 11.75 14.37 -22.04
C VAL A 678 11.77 14.24 -20.52
N SER A 679 12.92 13.88 -19.95
CA SER A 679 13.11 13.83 -18.50
C SER A 679 13.70 15.13 -17.97
N LEU A 680 13.11 15.68 -16.91
CA LEU A 680 13.59 16.86 -16.19
C LEU A 680 14.10 16.47 -14.80
N ASP A 681 15.39 16.69 -14.53
CA ASP A 681 16.02 16.31 -13.26
C ASP A 681 15.97 17.48 -12.26
N PRO A 682 15.62 17.26 -10.98
CA PRO A 682 15.68 18.30 -9.95
C PRO A 682 17.07 18.96 -9.79
N LYS A 683 18.14 18.32 -10.28
CA LYS A 683 19.52 18.84 -10.25
C LYS A 683 19.89 19.68 -11.48
N ASP A 684 19.02 19.79 -12.48
CA ASP A 684 19.32 20.59 -13.67
C ASP A 684 19.57 22.05 -13.27
N ALA A 685 20.61 22.65 -13.87
CA ALA A 685 21.07 23.99 -13.52
C ALA A 685 19.97 25.06 -13.66
N MET A 686 19.00 24.84 -14.54
CA MET A 686 17.86 25.73 -14.75
C MET A 686 16.95 25.87 -13.51
N PHE A 687 16.95 24.89 -12.61
CA PHE A 687 16.15 24.90 -11.37
C PHE A 687 16.95 25.36 -10.14
N ALA A 688 18.23 25.69 -10.31
CA ALA A 688 19.07 26.18 -9.22
C ALA A 688 18.51 27.48 -8.61
N GLY A 689 18.51 27.56 -7.27
CA GLY A 689 17.98 28.70 -6.52
C GLY A 689 16.46 28.71 -6.32
N PHE A 690 15.73 27.75 -6.88
CA PHE A 690 14.29 27.61 -6.69
C PHE A 690 13.94 26.44 -5.77
N SER A 691 12.77 26.54 -5.13
CA SER A 691 12.11 25.48 -4.37
C SER A 691 10.63 25.45 -4.76
N ARG A 692 9.94 24.34 -4.48
CA ARG A 692 8.50 24.15 -4.77
C ARG A 692 8.12 24.62 -6.18
N ILE A 693 8.33 23.78 -7.18
CA ILE A 693 8.04 24.11 -8.58
C ILE A 693 6.75 23.41 -9.00
N ARG A 694 5.76 24.18 -9.47
CA ARG A 694 4.40 23.69 -9.78
C ARG A 694 3.96 24.17 -11.15
N VAL A 695 3.71 23.27 -12.08
CA VAL A 695 3.30 23.62 -13.44
C VAL A 695 1.87 24.15 -13.44
N SER A 696 1.67 25.31 -14.05
CA SER A 696 0.37 25.85 -14.39
C SER A 696 0.05 25.65 -15.87
N LYS A 697 1.09 25.72 -16.72
CA LYS A 697 0.98 25.58 -18.17
C LYS A 697 2.26 25.00 -18.76
N ALA A 698 2.10 24.12 -19.75
CA ALA A 698 3.20 23.56 -20.52
C ALA A 698 2.92 23.74 -22.03
N ARG A 699 3.94 24.18 -22.78
CA ARG A 699 3.90 24.29 -24.24
C ARG A 699 5.03 23.50 -24.85
N CYS A 700 4.82 23.02 -26.07
CA CYS A 700 5.81 22.26 -26.79
C CYS A 700 5.86 22.69 -28.26
N TYR A 701 7.04 22.94 -28.78
CA TYR A 701 7.26 23.32 -30.17
C TYR A 701 8.26 22.37 -30.82
N LEU A 702 7.97 21.93 -32.04
CA LEU A 702 8.94 21.25 -32.91
C LEU A 702 9.77 22.33 -33.61
N GLU A 703 10.94 22.65 -33.06
CA GLU A 703 11.74 23.79 -33.52
C GLU A 703 12.39 23.50 -34.88
N GLY A 704 12.04 24.31 -35.88
CA GLY A 704 12.53 24.17 -37.24
C GLY A 704 11.73 23.20 -38.12
N ALA A 705 10.62 22.65 -37.62
CA ALA A 705 9.63 22.00 -38.46
C ALA A 705 8.82 23.05 -39.24
N SER A 706 8.46 22.72 -40.48
CA SER A 706 7.57 23.52 -41.34
C SER A 706 6.47 22.64 -41.93
N VAL A 707 5.43 23.25 -42.49
CA VAL A 707 4.42 22.50 -43.26
C VAL A 707 5.10 21.92 -44.52
N ALA A 708 4.80 20.66 -44.85
CA ALA A 708 5.33 20.03 -46.05
C ALA A 708 4.77 20.72 -47.31
N PRO A 709 5.57 20.91 -48.39
CA PRO A 709 5.12 21.63 -49.59
C PRO A 709 3.91 21.00 -50.29
N ASP A 710 3.69 19.71 -50.08
CA ASP A 710 2.64 18.86 -50.64
C ASP A 710 1.49 18.59 -49.66
N SER A 711 1.43 19.30 -48.53
CA SER A 711 0.32 19.17 -47.58
C SER A 711 -0.94 19.89 -48.08
N ASP A 712 -2.06 19.17 -48.12
CA ASP A 712 -3.39 19.73 -48.43
C ASP A 712 -4.08 20.41 -47.22
N ALA A 713 -3.42 20.43 -46.05
CA ALA A 713 -4.01 20.94 -44.82
C ALA A 713 -4.15 22.48 -44.86
N THR A 714 -5.39 22.97 -44.79
CA THR A 714 -5.72 24.40 -44.83
C THR A 714 -6.68 24.80 -43.69
N GLY A 715 -6.64 26.08 -43.29
CA GLY A 715 -7.53 26.62 -42.25
C GLY A 715 -7.32 26.02 -40.85
N GLU A 716 -8.41 25.72 -40.13
CA GLU A 716 -8.36 25.14 -38.76
C GLU A 716 -7.67 23.77 -38.68
N SER A 717 -7.47 23.08 -39.81
CA SER A 717 -6.74 21.80 -39.90
C SER A 717 -5.22 21.93 -40.06
N ALA A 718 -4.70 23.16 -40.19
CA ALA A 718 -3.28 23.47 -40.36
C ALA A 718 -2.50 23.61 -39.03
N GLY A 719 -3.15 23.39 -37.88
CA GLY A 719 -2.50 23.34 -36.57
C GLY A 719 -1.83 21.99 -36.33
N ILE A 720 -0.64 21.99 -35.70
CA ILE A 720 -0.06 20.75 -35.16
C ILE A 720 -0.54 20.55 -33.72
N ARG A 721 -1.11 19.37 -33.45
CA ARG A 721 -1.53 18.95 -32.11
C ARG A 721 -0.44 18.12 -31.46
N LEU A 722 -0.08 18.47 -30.24
CA LEU A 722 0.91 17.77 -29.43
C LEU A 722 0.28 17.38 -28.09
N PHE A 723 0.25 16.08 -27.82
CA PHE A 723 -0.10 15.56 -26.51
C PHE A 723 1.13 15.51 -25.62
N LEU A 724 1.00 16.10 -24.43
CA LEU A 724 2.01 16.10 -23.37
C LEU A 724 1.48 15.27 -22.22
N LYS A 725 2.07 14.12 -21.93
CA LYS A 725 1.65 13.24 -20.84
C LYS A 725 2.73 13.09 -19.77
N THR A 726 2.34 12.88 -18.52
CA THR A 726 3.25 12.56 -17.41
C THR A 726 2.98 11.15 -16.89
N SER A 727 3.99 10.53 -16.27
CA SER A 727 3.86 9.17 -15.70
C SER A 727 3.11 9.11 -14.36
N GLY A 728 2.77 10.27 -13.78
CA GLY A 728 2.19 10.39 -12.44
C GLY A 728 3.23 10.39 -11.31
N ARG A 729 4.51 10.09 -11.58
CA ARG A 729 5.58 10.30 -10.60
C ARG A 729 6.40 11.54 -10.94
N PHE A 730 6.73 12.33 -9.94
CA PHE A 730 7.51 13.55 -10.12
C PHE A 730 8.32 13.86 -8.86
N TYR A 731 9.27 14.77 -8.99
CA TYR A 731 10.07 15.28 -7.88
C TYR A 731 9.64 16.69 -7.55
N ASP A 732 9.89 17.12 -6.31
CA ASP A 732 9.85 18.53 -6.00
C ASP A 732 10.95 18.94 -5.04
N ILE A 733 11.41 20.17 -5.19
CA ILE A 733 12.55 20.73 -4.47
C ILE A 733 12.05 21.29 -3.15
N ASN A 734 12.64 20.83 -2.05
CA ASN A 734 12.23 21.18 -0.70
C ASN A 734 12.39 22.68 -0.43
N LEU A 735 11.52 23.21 0.43
CA LEU A 735 11.60 24.59 0.93
C LEU A 735 12.87 24.80 1.77
N PRO A 736 13.41 26.03 1.81
CA PRO A 736 14.54 26.37 2.67
C PRO A 736 14.24 26.16 4.17
N GLY A 737 15.28 25.87 4.97
CA GLY A 737 15.15 25.70 6.43
C GLY A 737 14.88 24.27 6.93
N ARG A 738 14.90 23.24 6.07
CA ARG A 738 14.93 21.84 6.53
C ARG A 738 16.29 21.53 7.19
N LYS A 739 16.28 20.79 8.31
CA LYS A 739 17.48 20.42 9.09
C LYS A 739 18.59 19.82 8.20
N ASP A 740 19.84 20.09 8.57
CA ASP A 740 21.03 19.52 7.92
C ASP A 740 20.92 17.99 7.76
N GLY A 741 21.16 17.51 6.54
CA GLY A 741 21.05 16.08 6.16
C GLY A 741 19.73 15.67 5.49
N ALA A 742 18.72 16.54 5.41
CA ALA A 742 17.52 16.27 4.61
C ALA A 742 17.87 16.21 3.11
N ALA A 743 17.18 15.34 2.35
CA ALA A 743 17.40 15.30 0.89
C ALA A 743 16.94 16.63 0.28
N PRO A 744 17.63 17.17 -0.74
CA PRO A 744 17.28 18.48 -1.33
C PRO A 744 15.94 18.47 -2.07
N PHE A 745 15.44 17.30 -2.44
CA PHE A 745 14.15 17.08 -3.10
C PHE A 745 13.44 15.87 -2.50
N ASN A 746 12.11 15.85 -2.61
CA ASN A 746 11.28 14.70 -2.32
C ASN A 746 10.74 14.11 -3.62
N ALA A 747 10.44 12.83 -3.62
CA ALA A 747 9.74 12.17 -4.70
C ALA A 747 8.25 12.08 -4.37
N PHE A 748 7.42 12.03 -5.40
CA PHE A 748 5.97 12.02 -5.28
C PHE A 748 5.35 11.10 -6.30
N VAL A 749 4.25 10.44 -5.95
CA VAL A 749 3.44 9.61 -6.86
C VAL A 749 2.01 10.12 -6.82
N GLY A 750 1.38 10.29 -7.97
CA GLY A 750 -0.01 10.69 -8.14
C GLY A 750 -0.50 10.32 -9.54
N ASP A 751 -1.54 10.98 -10.01
CA ASP A 751 -2.14 10.65 -11.32
C ASP A 751 -1.25 11.10 -12.48
N ALA A 752 -1.20 10.26 -13.52
CA ALA A 752 -0.73 10.68 -14.84
C ALA A 752 -1.61 11.83 -15.35
N ARG A 753 -0.98 12.86 -15.92
CA ARG A 753 -1.67 14.02 -16.50
C ARG A 753 -1.44 14.05 -17.99
N ALA A 754 -2.43 14.50 -18.75
CA ALA A 754 -2.35 14.70 -20.18
C ALA A 754 -2.81 16.11 -20.52
N LEU A 755 -2.03 16.81 -21.33
CA LEU A 755 -2.35 18.14 -21.86
C LEU A 755 -2.35 18.06 -23.39
N LEU A 756 -3.23 18.82 -24.00
CA LEU A 756 -3.19 19.10 -25.42
C LEU A 756 -2.60 20.49 -25.61
N PHE A 757 -1.61 20.60 -26.49
CA PHE A 757 -1.11 21.88 -26.98
C PHE A 757 -1.22 21.89 -28.50
N GLU A 758 -1.79 22.94 -29.07
CA GLU A 758 -1.97 23.10 -30.50
C GLU A 758 -1.49 24.47 -30.94
N TYR A 759 -0.64 24.49 -31.97
CA TYR A 759 -0.12 25.73 -32.53
C TYR A 759 -0.03 25.65 -34.06
N SER A 760 -0.08 26.80 -34.72
CA SER A 760 0.16 26.95 -36.15
C SER A 760 1.66 26.89 -36.43
N VAL A 761 2.09 25.99 -37.31
CA VAL A 761 3.51 25.81 -37.63
C VAL A 761 4.08 27.01 -38.40
N GLU A 762 3.24 27.72 -39.16
CA GLU A 762 3.64 28.85 -40.01
C GLU A 762 4.01 30.10 -39.20
N ASP A 763 3.13 30.51 -38.28
CA ASP A 763 3.25 31.78 -37.54
C ASP A 763 3.44 31.60 -36.02
N ARG A 764 3.42 30.35 -35.54
CA ARG A 764 3.51 29.97 -34.12
C ARG A 764 2.37 30.48 -33.25
N SER A 765 1.27 30.91 -33.86
CA SER A 765 0.06 31.26 -33.11
C SER A 765 -0.48 30.05 -32.36
N ILE A 766 -1.02 30.28 -31.17
CA ILE A 766 -1.54 29.22 -30.30
C ILE A 766 -3.02 29.05 -30.60
N ILE A 767 -3.41 27.83 -30.93
CA ILE A 767 -4.79 27.43 -31.24
C ILE A 767 -5.43 26.84 -29.98
N CYS A 768 -4.70 25.95 -29.29
CA CYS A 768 -5.08 25.38 -28.00
C CYS A 768 -3.89 25.48 -27.05
N ASP A 769 -4.00 26.25 -25.97
CA ASP A 769 -2.91 26.41 -25.01
C ASP A 769 -2.88 25.21 -24.04
N GLY A 770 -1.69 24.78 -23.63
CA GLY A 770 -1.48 23.63 -22.75
C GLY A 770 -1.67 23.98 -21.28
N GLU A 771 -2.78 24.65 -20.96
CA GLU A 771 -3.17 24.96 -19.59
C GLU A 771 -3.76 23.73 -18.90
N TYR A 772 -3.40 23.52 -17.64
CA TYR A 772 -3.95 22.40 -16.87
C TYR A 772 -5.45 22.59 -16.50
N GLY A 773 -5.98 23.80 -16.62
CA GLY A 773 -7.36 24.17 -16.25
C GLY A 773 -7.43 25.25 -15.16
N GLN A 774 -8.59 25.40 -14.50
CA GLN A 774 -8.75 26.35 -13.38
C GLN A 774 -8.04 25.87 -12.10
N ASN A 775 -7.35 26.79 -11.42
CA ASN A 775 -6.43 26.48 -10.32
C ASN A 775 -7.04 25.67 -9.16
N LEU A 776 -8.36 25.70 -9.00
CA LEU A 776 -9.10 25.04 -7.92
C LEU A 776 -9.55 23.61 -8.27
N ASP A 777 -9.39 23.14 -9.51
CA ASP A 777 -9.99 21.88 -9.95
C ASP A 777 -9.02 20.69 -9.96
N TYR A 778 -7.70 20.95 -9.87
CA TYR A 778 -6.68 19.90 -9.98
C TYR A 778 -5.45 20.16 -9.12
N THR A 779 -4.70 19.09 -8.85
CA THR A 779 -3.40 19.17 -8.19
C THR A 779 -2.32 19.55 -9.20
N ARG A 780 -1.75 20.74 -9.06
CA ARG A 780 -0.59 21.19 -9.84
C ARG A 780 0.63 20.33 -9.51
N GLN A 781 1.06 19.51 -10.45
CA GLN A 781 2.26 18.69 -10.30
C GLN A 781 3.51 19.50 -10.65
N SER A 782 4.66 18.98 -10.26
CA SER A 782 5.97 19.57 -10.61
C SER A 782 6.35 19.23 -12.05
N PRO A 783 7.08 20.11 -12.77
CA PRO A 783 7.60 19.77 -14.10
C PRO A 783 8.70 18.71 -14.04
N LEU A 784 9.27 18.45 -12.85
CA LEU A 784 10.41 17.56 -12.61
C LEU A 784 9.95 16.09 -12.69
N THR A 785 9.61 15.68 -13.90
CA THR A 785 9.07 14.37 -14.25
C THR A 785 9.55 13.98 -15.63
N GLU A 786 9.10 12.81 -16.07
CA GLU A 786 9.21 12.39 -17.45
C GLU A 786 7.94 12.79 -18.21
N TRP A 787 8.14 13.57 -19.27
CA TRP A 787 7.11 14.03 -20.19
C TRP A 787 7.12 13.18 -21.45
N GLU A 788 6.00 12.58 -21.80
CA GLU A 788 5.77 11.93 -23.08
C GLU A 788 5.15 12.94 -24.07
N LEU A 789 5.79 13.11 -25.21
CA LEU A 789 5.33 13.92 -26.33
C LEU A 789 4.88 13.01 -27.47
N SER A 790 3.69 13.25 -28.01
CA SER A 790 3.24 12.60 -29.26
C SER A 790 2.43 13.55 -30.12
N ILE A 791 2.51 13.40 -31.45
CA ILE A 791 1.65 14.12 -32.38
C ILE A 791 0.23 13.57 -32.26
N GLY A 792 -0.74 14.45 -32.02
CA GLY A 792 -2.14 14.12 -31.79
C GLY A 792 -2.95 14.06 -33.08
N ALA A 793 -4.09 13.36 -33.02
CA ALA A 793 -5.02 13.28 -34.14
C ALA A 793 -5.85 14.58 -34.31
N GLY A 794 -6.27 14.83 -35.55
CA GLY A 794 -7.18 15.93 -35.90
C GLY A 794 -6.53 17.28 -36.20
N GLY A 795 -5.20 17.29 -36.38
CA GLY A 795 -4.43 18.39 -36.99
C GLY A 795 -3.35 17.82 -37.90
N LEU A 796 -2.32 18.61 -38.22
CA LEU A 796 -1.15 18.17 -39.00
C LEU A 796 -0.54 16.90 -38.41
N GLN A 797 -0.35 15.89 -39.25
CA GLN A 797 0.34 14.65 -38.89
C GLN A 797 1.80 14.71 -39.30
N ALA A 798 2.62 13.75 -38.86
CA ALA A 798 4.05 13.73 -39.17
C ALA A 798 4.35 13.74 -40.68
N ARG A 799 3.44 13.20 -41.52
CA ARG A 799 3.56 13.20 -42.98
C ARG A 799 3.35 14.58 -43.60
N ASP A 800 2.65 15.46 -42.90
CA ASP A 800 2.28 16.81 -43.36
C ASP A 800 3.33 17.85 -42.95
N LEU A 801 4.45 17.40 -42.36
CA LEU A 801 5.50 18.23 -41.79
C LEU A 801 6.85 17.94 -42.46
N ASP A 802 7.58 18.99 -42.81
CA ASP A 802 8.99 18.91 -43.18
C ASP A 802 9.88 19.08 -41.94
N PHE A 803 10.63 18.02 -41.62
CA PHE A 803 11.59 17.97 -40.51
C PHE A 803 13.04 18.19 -40.94
N THR A 804 13.30 18.62 -42.17
CA THR A 804 14.68 18.78 -42.68
C THR A 804 15.50 19.79 -41.87
N ASN A 805 14.84 20.83 -41.35
CA ASN A 805 15.46 21.86 -40.51
C ASN A 805 15.23 21.67 -39.01
N LEU A 806 14.81 20.47 -38.57
CA LEU A 806 14.50 20.17 -37.17
C LEU A 806 15.74 20.33 -36.28
N LYS A 807 15.63 21.24 -35.31
CA LYS A 807 16.68 21.53 -34.30
C LYS A 807 16.45 20.79 -32.99
N GLY A 808 15.21 20.38 -32.71
CA GLY A 808 14.83 19.68 -31.50
C GLY A 808 13.41 20.02 -31.05
N ILE A 809 13.09 19.60 -29.83
CA ILE A 809 11.84 19.91 -29.14
C ILE A 809 12.10 21.04 -28.15
N ARG A 810 11.40 22.17 -28.31
CA ARG A 810 11.39 23.23 -27.29
C ARG A 810 10.20 23.05 -26.38
N MET A 811 10.45 22.79 -25.10
CA MET A 811 9.41 22.79 -24.07
C MET A 811 9.48 24.08 -23.26
N GLU A 812 8.31 24.62 -22.92
CA GLU A 812 8.17 25.79 -22.09
C GLU A 812 7.20 25.51 -20.94
N PHE A 813 7.63 25.78 -19.70
CA PHE A 813 6.85 25.52 -18.51
C PHE A 813 6.64 26.83 -17.75
N TRP A 814 5.39 27.23 -17.59
CA TRP A 814 5.01 28.25 -16.64
C TRP A 814 4.78 27.57 -15.31
N CYS A 815 5.53 28.02 -14.31
CA CYS A 815 5.52 27.41 -12.99
C CYS A 815 5.30 28.45 -11.90
N ASP A 816 4.49 28.08 -10.93
CA ASP A 816 4.55 28.71 -9.62
C ASP A 816 5.79 28.17 -8.90
N ILE A 817 6.62 29.08 -8.39
CA ILE A 817 7.88 28.79 -7.71
C ILE A 817 7.96 29.49 -6.36
N THR A 818 8.84 28.99 -5.52
CA THR A 818 9.34 29.68 -4.33
C THR A 818 10.85 29.81 -4.44
N LEU A 819 11.45 30.73 -3.67
CA LEU A 819 12.89 30.92 -3.68
C LEU A 819 13.57 30.10 -2.59
N LYS A 820 14.72 29.54 -2.91
CA LYS A 820 15.60 28.84 -1.97
C LYS A 820 16.55 29.85 -1.32
N ILE A 821 16.00 30.76 -0.52
CA ILE A 821 16.75 31.77 0.25
C ILE A 821 16.88 31.32 1.69
#